data_AF-A0A7K0DR21-F1
#
_entry.id   AF-A0A7K0DR21-F1
#
_cell.length_a   1.000
_cell.length_b   1.000
_cell.length_c   1.000
_cell.angle_alpha   90.00
_cell.angle_beta   90.00
_cell.angle_gamma   90.00
#
_symmetry.space_group_name_H-M   'P 1'
#
loop_
_entity.id
_entity.type
_entity.pdbx_description
1 polymer ?
#
loop_
_entity_poly.entity_id
_entity_poly.type
_entity_poly.pdbx_seq_one_letter_code
_entity_poly.pdbx_strand_id
1 'polypeptide(L)'
;MVAAFLLLLVVPAVLGAVATAQTTTSTTDTSTVSSINSALSWMAVKDSSGVPLSNYSFATNDGSLLHPFTTVLAAVITIEFAGWLIIVTTGIWIVGYALSFKWLDLFAAPMHGVAQSLTSQIALPIVLVTAATFGAFFVAWFWIRGYYAKSVMQVVTMIAVAVLGPLFLAEPLADVLSSDGTLAQGRNLGIQVAAGLNGSNTSDPTQLVVVMQQQMADNFARKPLQVWNFGHIVDDSAACRAAWSSGMAAASGDQVRSGMKNCGDGAAYSSANSPSVGQIGAGLLLLLAGTLLLLFAVVLSTKIIWSALDAVYHGILVIFGFAAAGFIYGAPQTFLVRNVVHSLFAGAKMAAQVIFLGVYLLFLGDLFQQAQGQVMAVFVIGAIVEIIAILQLRKLTHSLEKGNDFVANRFALAIQTGMAKQGTSAGGSSGTALGMGQLGAGRGMHMGMLATLGAFSTVSNSPATAWLAGKTRNPLAPFARKEKKSLLSQWGVWGSDNFGGPNGMYVQSYLNRKLFAEAASEGAHAYGGMNTMRGAAAALQHASDIGATQGDFLGALMGAGFTDASVMRHVVNEWGTVTRIADGFKLGDERLARVAAATERSDNIVRRYLNGNASAEEVAASMSVLQSAAYTFRTANPGGIDGVTPEELRWINEYLDNPTEKMMKPLTAMIDGDGSTSLPLIASGGDVMVDTVGARRIGAFLSNEHAKRILDKTNELVETPWNLQLLRELRNEGVKAQLTDSFDPNLWKRLPPSRLGPSVMTDPASAARMAAVERLMR
;
A
#
# COMPACT_ATOMS: atom_id res chain seq x y z
N MET A 1 8.60 12.77 12.97
CA MET A 1 9.34 13.82 12.25
C MET A 1 8.97 15.20 12.78
N VAL A 2 7.74 15.71 12.63
CA VAL A 2 7.37 17.05 13.15
C VAL A 2 7.56 17.20 14.67
N ALA A 3 7.22 16.20 15.49
CA ALA A 3 7.42 16.25 16.94
C ALA A 3 8.90 16.16 17.37
N ALA A 4 9.73 15.40 16.65
CA ALA A 4 11.17 15.31 16.88
C ALA A 4 11.90 16.58 16.39
N PHE A 5 11.44 17.15 15.27
CA PHE A 5 11.88 18.42 14.73
C PHE A 5 11.50 19.58 15.67
N LEU A 6 10.29 19.56 16.25
CA LEU A 6 9.90 20.49 17.31
C LEU A 6 10.71 20.30 18.59
N LEU A 7 10.98 19.07 19.05
CA LEU A 7 11.83 18.84 20.24
C LEU A 7 13.27 19.31 20.04
N LEU A 8 13.84 19.08 18.86
CA LEU A 8 15.24 19.40 18.54
C LEU A 8 15.46 20.87 18.18
N LEU A 9 14.40 21.58 17.74
CA LEU A 9 14.48 22.99 17.35
C LEU A 9 13.85 23.91 18.40
N VAL A 10 12.70 23.54 19.00
CA VAL A 10 11.98 24.38 19.97
C VAL A 10 12.60 24.30 21.35
N VAL A 11 13.12 23.16 21.82
CA VAL A 11 13.74 23.12 23.16
C VAL A 11 15.06 23.93 23.19
N PRO A 12 15.96 23.83 22.19
CA PRO A 12 17.12 24.70 22.11
C PRO A 12 16.79 26.15 21.77
N ALA A 13 15.81 26.42 20.90
CA ALA A 13 15.42 27.80 20.57
C ALA A 13 14.72 28.49 21.75
N VAL A 14 13.92 27.76 22.54
CA VAL A 14 13.32 28.26 23.78
C VAL A 14 14.41 28.44 24.83
N LEU A 15 15.31 27.48 25.06
CA LEU A 15 16.43 27.65 26.00
C LEU A 15 17.38 28.79 25.61
N GLY A 16 17.67 28.97 24.31
CA GLY A 16 18.41 30.09 23.78
C GLY A 16 17.68 31.43 23.91
N ALA A 17 16.35 31.44 23.79
CA ALA A 17 15.52 32.63 24.00
C ALA A 17 15.27 32.95 25.49
N VAL A 18 15.27 31.95 26.38
CA VAL A 18 15.15 32.17 27.83
C VAL A 18 16.49 32.64 28.41
N ALA A 19 17.61 32.16 27.86
CA ALA A 19 18.96 32.64 28.22
C ALA A 19 19.20 34.11 27.84
N THR A 20 18.57 34.62 26.77
CA THR A 20 18.65 36.04 26.38
C THR A 20 17.65 36.93 27.14
N ALA A 21 16.60 36.37 27.75
CA ALA A 21 15.61 37.12 28.51
C ALA A 21 16.00 37.40 29.97
N GLN A 22 17.04 36.74 30.52
CA GLN A 22 17.49 36.95 31.90
C GLN A 22 18.50 38.09 32.10
N THR A 23 18.80 38.89 31.08
CA THR A 23 19.70 40.05 31.22
C THR A 23 18.95 41.38 31.21
N THR A 24 18.28 41.71 32.30
CA THR A 24 18.19 43.11 32.76
C THR A 24 19.09 43.25 33.98
N THR A 25 19.98 44.25 33.93
CA THR A 25 20.98 44.64 34.93
C THR A 25 22.22 43.74 35.08
N SER A 26 23.27 44.02 34.30
CA SER A 26 24.50 44.67 34.81
C SER A 26 25.59 44.71 33.74
N THR A 27 26.35 45.79 33.78
CA THR A 27 27.51 46.18 32.98
C THR A 27 28.59 45.11 32.81
N THR A 28 29.17 45.06 31.61
CA THR A 28 30.56 44.67 31.30
C THR A 28 31.03 43.37 31.97
N ASP A 29 30.70 42.21 31.39
CA ASP A 29 31.57 41.03 31.38
C ASP A 29 30.92 39.83 30.65
N THR A 30 31.79 39.06 30.01
CA THR A 30 31.79 37.69 29.45
C THR A 30 30.71 36.70 29.96
N SER A 31 29.43 37.05 29.93
CA SER A 31 28.35 36.29 30.61
C SER A 31 27.41 35.50 29.68
N THR A 32 27.48 35.66 28.36
CA THR A 32 26.60 34.94 27.42
C THR A 32 27.12 33.54 27.04
N VAL A 33 28.43 33.32 27.02
CA VAL A 33 29.06 32.02 26.66
C VAL A 33 29.17 31.09 27.88
N SER A 34 29.35 31.64 29.09
CA SER A 34 29.51 30.87 30.32
C SER A 34 28.22 30.15 30.75
N SER A 35 27.04 30.75 30.53
CA SER A 35 25.75 30.15 30.89
C SER A 35 25.36 28.98 29.96
N ILE A 36 25.68 29.05 28.66
CA ILE A 36 25.35 28.01 27.67
C ILE A 36 26.20 26.76 27.88
N ASN A 37 27.48 26.94 28.17
CA ASN A 37 28.41 25.86 28.50
C ASN A 37 27.99 25.09 29.77
N SER A 38 27.43 25.80 30.76
CA SER A 38 26.90 25.18 31.98
C SER A 38 25.67 24.30 31.72
N ALA A 39 24.80 24.68 30.78
CA ALA A 39 23.57 23.96 30.45
C ALA A 39 23.78 22.65 29.68
N LEU A 40 24.93 22.47 29.02
CA LEU A 40 25.30 21.25 28.29
C LEU A 40 26.14 20.27 29.11
N SER A 41 26.68 20.71 30.25
CA SER A 41 27.63 19.94 31.08
C SER A 41 27.06 18.58 31.57
N TRP A 42 25.75 18.52 31.86
CA TRP A 42 25.08 17.30 32.32
C TRP A 42 25.07 16.16 31.29
N MET A 43 25.25 16.49 30.00
CA MET A 43 25.21 15.53 28.90
C MET A 43 26.52 14.72 28.80
N ALA A 44 27.61 15.23 29.40
CA ALA A 44 28.90 14.55 29.51
C ALA A 44 29.46 13.96 28.19
N VAL A 45 29.15 14.58 27.04
CA VAL A 45 29.68 14.16 25.73
C VAL A 45 31.13 14.64 25.58
N LYS A 46 32.03 13.72 25.26
CA LYS A 46 33.47 13.97 25.10
C LYS A 46 33.94 13.58 23.70
N ASP A 47 34.92 14.31 23.20
CA ASP A 47 35.65 13.97 21.99
C ASP A 47 36.67 12.83 22.23
N SER A 48 37.37 12.38 21.18
CA SER A 48 38.39 11.33 21.31
C SER A 48 39.62 11.74 22.12
N SER A 49 39.84 13.05 22.31
CA SER A 49 40.92 13.59 23.15
C SER A 49 40.52 13.78 24.62
N GLY A 50 39.30 13.40 24.99
CA GLY A 50 38.77 13.51 26.35
C GLY A 50 38.26 14.90 26.72
N VAL A 51 38.19 15.84 25.78
CA VAL A 51 37.67 17.19 25.99
C VAL A 51 36.15 17.16 25.94
N PRO A 52 35.45 17.69 26.97
CA PRO A 52 33.99 17.76 26.94
C PRO A 52 33.50 18.82 25.95
N LEU A 53 32.49 18.49 25.14
CA LEU A 53 31.90 19.42 24.16
C LEU A 53 31.30 20.68 24.81
N SER A 54 30.90 20.59 26.08
CA SER A 54 30.43 21.73 26.86
C SER A 54 31.48 22.82 27.06
N ASN A 55 32.77 22.51 26.86
CA ASN A 55 33.86 23.48 27.01
C ASN A 55 34.27 24.12 25.67
N TYR A 56 33.64 23.74 24.56
CA TYR A 56 34.01 24.27 23.25
C TYR A 56 33.60 25.74 23.16
N SER A 57 34.54 26.57 22.70
CA SER A 57 34.35 28.00 22.47
C SER A 57 34.75 28.39 21.06
N PHE A 58 34.08 29.37 20.46
CA PHE A 58 34.51 29.91 19.17
C PHE A 58 35.77 30.79 19.35
N ALA A 59 36.81 30.56 18.55
CA ALA A 59 38.09 31.24 18.68
C ALA A 59 38.12 32.52 17.82
N THR A 60 37.30 33.52 18.15
CA THR A 60 37.23 34.83 17.46
C THR A 60 37.67 35.96 18.37
N ASN A 61 38.31 36.98 17.77
CA ASN A 61 38.63 38.22 18.46
C ASN A 61 37.38 39.06 18.70
N ASP A 62 36.95 39.18 19.96
CA ASP A 62 35.86 40.07 20.35
C ASP A 62 36.36 41.52 20.22
N GLY A 63 36.02 42.16 19.10
CA GLY A 63 36.59 43.44 18.69
C GLY A 63 36.54 44.56 19.75
N SER A 64 37.49 45.49 19.65
CA SER A 64 37.56 46.70 20.48
C SER A 64 36.42 47.70 20.15
N LEU A 65 36.06 48.58 21.12
CA LEU A 65 35.07 49.66 20.99
C LEU A 65 35.22 50.54 19.73
N LEU A 66 36.38 50.51 19.07
CA LEU A 66 36.72 51.29 17.89
C LEU A 66 36.35 50.61 16.55
N HIS A 67 35.90 49.35 16.54
CA HIS A 67 35.47 48.63 15.32
C HIS A 67 34.07 48.00 15.50
N PRO A 68 32.99 48.81 15.45
CA PRO A 68 31.64 48.34 15.77
C PRO A 68 31.15 47.22 14.83
N PHE A 69 31.53 47.26 13.54
CA PHE A 69 31.12 46.24 12.56
C PHE A 69 31.66 44.84 12.89
N THR A 70 32.91 44.73 13.34
CA THR A 70 33.51 43.44 13.72
C THR A 70 32.92 42.88 15.02
N THR A 71 32.52 43.75 15.94
CA THR A 71 31.84 43.36 17.18
C THR A 71 30.43 42.82 16.90
N VAL A 72 29.67 43.43 15.97
CA VAL A 72 28.37 42.89 15.54
C VAL A 72 28.52 41.54 14.84
N LEU A 73 29.50 41.40 13.94
CA LEU A 73 29.81 40.13 13.28
C LEU A 73 30.18 39.03 14.28
N ALA A 74 31.07 39.33 15.24
CA ALA A 74 31.47 38.38 16.28
C ALA A 74 30.28 37.98 17.17
N ALA A 75 29.40 38.91 17.53
CA ALA A 75 28.19 38.62 18.30
C ALA A 75 27.23 37.67 17.55
N VAL A 76 27.00 37.91 16.25
CA VAL A 76 26.15 37.04 15.41
C VAL A 76 26.74 35.63 15.30
N ILE A 77 28.05 35.51 15.03
CA ILE A 77 28.74 34.22 14.93
C ILE A 77 28.69 33.48 16.27
N THR A 78 28.81 34.18 17.39
CA THR A 78 28.75 33.58 18.73
C THR A 78 27.36 33.01 19.04
N ILE A 79 26.28 33.71 18.66
CA ILE A 79 24.91 33.22 18.81
C ILE A 79 24.66 32.00 17.92
N GLU A 80 25.13 32.06 16.67
CA GLU A 80 25.04 30.96 15.72
C GLU A 80 25.79 29.71 16.21
N PHE A 81 27.00 29.90 16.72
CA PHE A 81 27.81 28.84 17.34
C PHE A 81 27.10 28.22 18.54
N ALA A 82 26.53 29.03 19.43
CA ALA A 82 25.81 28.53 20.59
C ALA A 82 24.61 27.66 20.20
N GLY A 83 23.81 28.10 19.22
CA GLY A 83 22.69 27.31 18.70
C GLY A 83 23.15 25.99 18.09
N TRP A 84 24.20 26.03 17.26
CA TRP A 84 24.79 24.83 16.65
C TRP A 84 25.34 23.86 17.70
N LEU A 85 26.09 24.33 18.70
CA LEU A 85 26.70 23.49 19.73
C LEU A 85 25.64 22.76 20.58
N ILE A 86 24.54 23.44 20.93
CA ILE A 86 23.42 22.82 21.66
C ILE A 86 22.80 21.70 20.82
N ILE A 87 22.51 21.97 19.54
CA ILE A 87 21.91 21.00 18.62
C ILE A 87 22.82 19.77 18.46
N VAL A 88 24.11 20.00 18.21
CA VAL A 88 25.08 18.92 17.98
C VAL A 88 25.27 18.08 19.23
N THR A 89 25.51 18.72 20.37
CA THR A 89 25.70 18.02 21.66
C THR A 89 24.45 17.21 22.04
N THR A 90 23.25 17.78 21.82
CA THR A 90 21.99 17.10 22.08
C THR A 90 21.77 15.90 21.16
N GLY A 91 22.04 16.05 19.87
CA GLY A 91 21.93 14.96 18.90
C GLY A 91 22.84 13.78 19.25
N ILE A 92 24.11 14.06 19.54
CA ILE A 92 25.11 13.03 19.89
C ILE A 92 24.71 12.33 21.21
N TRP A 93 24.30 13.09 22.21
CA TRP A 93 23.87 12.52 23.49
C TRP A 93 22.67 11.60 23.36
N ILE A 94 21.62 11.98 22.60
CA ILE A 94 20.44 11.12 22.41
C ILE A 94 20.84 9.80 21.74
N VAL A 95 21.76 9.84 20.77
CA VAL A 95 22.25 8.64 20.07
C VAL A 95 23.02 7.74 21.03
N GLY A 96 23.97 8.30 21.79
CA GLY A 96 24.71 7.55 22.82
C GLY A 96 23.79 6.99 23.89
N TYR A 97 22.82 7.78 24.36
CA TYR A 97 21.82 7.37 25.34
C TYR A 97 20.97 6.21 24.83
N ALA A 98 20.44 6.30 23.61
CA ALA A 98 19.64 5.25 22.98
C ALA A 98 20.43 3.96 22.78
N LEU A 99 21.70 4.04 22.38
CA LEU A 99 22.58 2.88 22.21
C LEU A 99 23.05 2.31 23.55
N SER A 100 23.16 3.10 24.61
CA SER A 100 23.65 2.63 25.92
C SER A 100 22.69 1.65 26.63
N PHE A 101 21.39 1.68 26.30
CA PHE A 101 20.31 0.91 26.95
C PHE A 101 20.17 1.11 28.46
N LYS A 102 20.97 1.99 29.08
CA LYS A 102 20.84 2.35 30.50
C LYS A 102 19.46 2.93 30.84
N TRP A 103 18.77 3.45 29.83
CA TRP A 103 17.40 3.93 29.96
C TRP A 103 16.39 2.80 30.23
N LEU A 104 16.69 1.56 29.86
CA LEU A 104 15.85 0.40 30.18
C LEU A 104 15.88 0.07 31.68
N ASP A 105 16.99 0.34 32.37
CA ASP A 105 17.11 0.09 33.81
C ASP A 105 16.07 0.90 34.62
N LEU A 106 15.69 2.09 34.12
CA LEU A 106 14.60 2.90 34.68
C LEU A 106 13.24 2.18 34.66
N PHE A 107 13.04 1.26 33.72
CA PHE A 107 11.81 0.46 33.57
C PHE A 107 11.95 -0.93 34.20
N ALA A 108 13.16 -1.50 34.21
CA ALA A 108 13.43 -2.79 34.83
C ALA A 108 13.15 -2.75 36.35
N ALA A 109 13.52 -1.66 37.03
CA ALA A 109 13.32 -1.53 38.49
C ALA A 109 11.83 -1.62 38.92
N PRO A 110 10.88 -0.84 38.34
CA PRO A 110 9.45 -1.03 38.62
C PRO A 110 8.92 -2.42 38.24
N MET A 111 9.46 -3.02 37.17
CA MET A 111 9.05 -4.34 36.69
C MET A 111 9.49 -5.47 37.63
N HIS A 112 10.64 -5.38 38.29
CA HIS A 112 11.04 -6.34 39.33
C HIS A 112 10.00 -6.39 40.46
N GLY A 113 9.50 -5.24 40.91
CA GLY A 113 8.47 -5.17 41.95
C GLY A 113 7.15 -5.80 41.52
N VAL A 114 6.74 -5.59 40.26
CA VAL A 114 5.54 -6.20 39.68
C VAL A 114 5.72 -7.71 39.52
N ALA A 115 6.86 -8.16 38.97
CA ALA A 115 7.15 -9.59 38.78
C ALA A 115 7.21 -10.34 40.10
N GLN A 116 7.91 -9.81 41.12
CA GLN A 116 7.96 -10.41 42.45
C GLN A 116 6.58 -10.43 43.13
N SER A 117 5.76 -9.39 42.95
CA SER A 117 4.39 -9.36 43.49
C SER A 117 3.46 -10.35 42.77
N LEU A 118 3.55 -10.48 41.45
CA LEU A 118 2.79 -11.48 40.69
C LEU A 118 3.20 -12.91 41.06
N THR A 119 4.49 -13.20 41.18
CA THR A 119 4.99 -14.54 41.53
C THR A 119 4.70 -14.91 42.98
N SER A 120 4.66 -13.94 43.90
CA SER A 120 4.38 -14.18 45.33
C SER A 120 2.90 -14.14 45.71
N GLN A 121 2.06 -13.34 45.03
CA GLN A 121 0.65 -13.17 45.38
C GLN A 121 -0.32 -13.93 44.47
N ILE A 122 0.06 -14.27 43.24
CA ILE A 122 -0.78 -15.13 42.41
C ILE A 122 -0.54 -16.56 42.86
N ALA A 123 -1.60 -17.20 43.32
CA ALA A 123 -1.73 -18.64 43.38
C ALA A 123 -1.64 -19.24 41.96
N LEU A 124 -0.46 -19.16 41.35
CA LEU A 124 -0.10 -19.73 40.06
C LEU A 124 -0.54 -21.18 39.96
N PRO A 125 -0.45 -22.03 41.01
CA PRO A 125 -0.99 -23.38 40.95
C PRO A 125 -2.51 -23.42 40.72
N ILE A 126 -3.30 -22.58 41.40
CA ILE A 126 -4.77 -22.60 41.29
C ILE A 126 -5.22 -22.05 39.94
N VAL A 127 -4.64 -20.95 39.47
CA VAL A 127 -4.98 -20.36 38.17
C VAL A 127 -4.53 -21.28 37.03
N LEU A 128 -3.34 -21.89 37.13
CA LEU A 128 -2.87 -22.86 36.13
C LEU A 128 -3.74 -24.12 36.13
N VAL A 129 -4.06 -24.69 37.29
CA VAL A 129 -4.89 -25.90 37.40
C VAL A 129 -6.30 -25.64 36.86
N THR A 130 -6.90 -24.49 37.18
CA THR A 130 -8.22 -24.13 36.65
C THR A 130 -8.19 -23.90 35.14
N ALA A 131 -7.21 -23.16 34.63
CA ALA A 131 -7.05 -22.91 33.19
C ALA A 131 -6.75 -24.21 32.40
N ALA A 132 -5.90 -25.09 32.94
CA ALA A 132 -5.61 -26.40 32.37
C ALA A 132 -6.86 -27.30 32.35
N THR A 133 -7.69 -27.24 33.40
CA THR A 133 -8.96 -27.99 33.46
C THR A 133 -9.93 -27.51 32.37
N PHE A 134 -10.06 -26.20 32.16
CA PHE A 134 -10.85 -25.65 31.05
C PHE A 134 -10.29 -26.07 29.69
N GLY A 135 -8.97 -26.06 29.52
CA GLY A 135 -8.33 -26.53 28.29
C GLY A 135 -8.61 -28.01 28.01
N ALA A 136 -8.51 -28.87 29.04
CA ALA A 136 -8.82 -30.29 28.96
C ALA A 136 -10.29 -30.55 28.61
N PHE A 137 -11.22 -29.73 29.13
CA PHE A 137 -12.63 -29.79 28.76
C PHE A 137 -12.83 -29.57 27.24
N PHE A 138 -12.18 -28.58 26.64
CA PHE A 138 -12.29 -28.35 25.18
C PHE A 138 -11.66 -29.48 24.36
N VAL A 139 -10.56 -30.08 24.82
CA VAL A 139 -9.97 -31.28 24.19
C VAL A 139 -10.99 -32.42 24.17
N ALA A 140 -11.60 -32.73 25.33
CA ALA A 140 -12.61 -33.77 25.45
C ALA A 140 -13.85 -33.46 24.59
N TRP A 141 -14.31 -32.20 24.56
CA TRP A 141 -15.43 -31.76 23.74
C TRP A 141 -15.18 -31.94 22.24
N PHE A 142 -13.99 -31.56 21.74
CA PHE A 142 -13.64 -31.74 20.33
C PHE A 142 -13.44 -33.21 19.95
N TRP A 143 -12.93 -34.01 20.88
CA TRP A 143 -12.83 -35.45 20.70
C TRP A 143 -14.21 -36.11 20.53
N ILE A 144 -15.16 -35.79 21.41
CA ILE A 144 -16.55 -36.31 21.35
C ILE A 144 -17.25 -35.87 20.05
N ARG A 145 -16.99 -34.64 19.57
CA ARG A 145 -17.60 -34.10 18.34
C ARG A 145 -16.91 -34.57 17.04
N GLY A 146 -15.90 -35.44 17.13
CA GLY A 146 -15.17 -35.98 15.97
C GLY A 146 -14.16 -35.02 15.33
N TYR A 147 -13.82 -33.91 16.00
CA TYR A 147 -12.83 -32.93 15.53
C TYR A 147 -11.42 -33.27 16.03
N TYR A 148 -10.91 -34.46 15.68
CA TYR A 148 -9.63 -34.98 16.18
C TYR A 148 -8.45 -34.02 15.94
N ALA A 149 -8.40 -33.39 14.77
CA ALA A 149 -7.35 -32.44 14.40
C ALA A 149 -7.28 -31.21 15.34
N LYS A 150 -8.44 -30.67 15.75
CA LYS A 150 -8.52 -29.56 16.72
C LYS A 150 -8.12 -30.00 18.12
N SER A 151 -8.51 -31.22 18.52
CA SER A 151 -8.15 -31.77 19.83
C SER A 151 -6.63 -31.96 19.97
N VAL A 152 -5.97 -32.51 18.94
CA VAL A 152 -4.51 -32.70 18.92
C VAL A 152 -3.78 -31.36 18.97
N MET A 153 -4.20 -30.37 18.18
CA MET A 153 -3.59 -29.04 18.21
C MET A 153 -3.75 -28.34 19.55
N GLN A 154 -4.89 -28.50 20.22
CA GLN A 154 -5.10 -27.97 21.55
C GLN A 154 -4.16 -28.63 22.58
N VAL A 155 -3.97 -29.96 22.51
CA VAL A 155 -3.04 -30.69 23.39
C VAL A 155 -1.61 -30.21 23.17
N VAL A 156 -1.15 -30.13 21.91
CA VAL A 156 0.19 -29.62 21.57
C VAL A 156 0.37 -28.19 22.07
N THR A 157 -0.62 -27.32 21.90
CA THR A 157 -0.57 -25.94 22.40
C THR A 157 -0.47 -25.89 23.92
N MET A 158 -1.25 -26.70 24.64
CA MET A 158 -1.17 -26.76 26.10
C MET A 158 0.19 -27.28 26.60
N ILE A 159 0.76 -28.29 25.94
CA ILE A 159 2.12 -28.78 26.24
C ILE A 159 3.16 -27.69 25.99
N ALA A 160 3.06 -26.99 24.86
CA ALA A 160 3.96 -25.88 24.54
C ALA A 160 3.88 -24.76 25.59
N VAL A 161 2.67 -24.38 26.02
CA VAL A 161 2.46 -23.39 27.08
C VAL A 161 3.00 -23.88 28.42
N ALA A 162 2.84 -25.16 28.75
CA ALA A 162 3.34 -25.74 30.00
C ALA A 162 4.87 -25.83 30.06
N VAL A 163 5.54 -26.04 28.92
CA VAL A 163 7.01 -26.09 28.83
C VAL A 163 7.61 -24.69 28.73
N LEU A 164 7.04 -23.82 27.91
CA LEU A 164 7.57 -22.48 27.67
C LEU A 164 7.18 -21.49 28.77
N GLY A 165 6.01 -21.66 29.39
CA GLY A 165 5.51 -20.77 30.45
C GLY A 165 6.51 -20.61 31.61
N PRO A 166 7.01 -21.71 32.20
CA PRO A 166 8.03 -21.63 33.24
C PRO A 166 9.29 -20.87 32.80
N LEU A 167 9.74 -21.00 31.55
CA LEU A 167 10.91 -20.25 31.05
C LEU A 167 10.66 -18.74 31.00
N PHE A 168 9.44 -18.31 30.68
CA PHE A 168 9.06 -16.89 30.67
C PHE A 168 8.68 -16.33 32.04
N LEU A 169 8.33 -17.19 33.00
CA LEU A 169 7.93 -16.80 34.36
C LEU A 169 9.06 -16.94 35.38
N ALA A 170 10.04 -17.83 35.16
CA ALA A 170 11.17 -18.08 36.06
C ALA A 170 12.29 -17.05 35.90
N GLU A 171 12.63 -16.66 34.67
CA GLU A 171 13.42 -15.45 34.42
C GLU A 171 12.47 -14.25 34.38
N PRO A 172 12.45 -13.37 35.39
CA PRO A 172 11.58 -12.20 35.36
C PRO A 172 11.92 -11.37 34.12
N LEU A 173 10.90 -10.86 33.43
CA LEU A 173 11.06 -9.96 32.27
C LEU A 173 12.05 -8.81 32.56
N ALA A 174 12.20 -8.42 33.82
CA ALA A 174 13.17 -7.43 34.26
C ALA A 174 14.65 -7.84 34.04
N ASP A 175 15.00 -9.13 34.16
CA ASP A 175 16.35 -9.62 33.84
C ASP A 175 16.61 -9.60 32.33
N VAL A 176 15.57 -9.89 31.53
CA VAL A 176 15.58 -9.75 30.06
C VAL A 176 15.70 -8.29 29.61
N LEU A 177 15.13 -7.37 30.37
CA LEU A 177 15.11 -5.93 30.10
C LEU A 177 16.26 -5.15 30.75
N SER A 178 17.11 -5.80 31.54
CA SER A 178 18.30 -5.18 32.12
C SER A 178 19.26 -4.70 31.03
N SER A 179 20.13 -3.75 31.36
CA SER A 179 21.18 -3.27 30.45
C SER A 179 22.13 -4.36 29.92
N ASP A 180 22.15 -5.54 30.54
CA ASP A 180 22.88 -6.75 30.11
C ASP A 180 21.98 -7.92 29.67
N GLY A 181 20.66 -7.69 29.61
CA GLY A 181 19.66 -8.71 29.28
C GLY A 181 19.66 -9.15 27.82
N THR A 182 18.76 -10.08 27.45
CA THR A 182 18.69 -10.64 26.08
C THR A 182 18.36 -9.58 25.03
N LEU A 183 17.67 -8.50 25.39
CA LEU A 183 17.45 -7.35 24.51
C LEU A 183 18.76 -6.59 24.25
N ALA A 184 19.60 -6.44 25.26
CA ALA A 184 20.94 -5.86 25.13
C ALA A 184 21.86 -6.76 24.30
N GLN A 185 21.71 -8.09 24.35
CA GLN A 185 22.44 -9.01 23.46
C GLN A 185 22.10 -8.78 21.99
N GLY A 186 20.82 -8.55 21.66
CA GLY A 186 20.39 -8.20 20.29
C GLY A 186 21.00 -6.89 19.80
N ARG A 187 21.10 -5.88 20.67
CA ARG A 187 21.84 -4.64 20.37
C ARG A 187 23.33 -4.92 20.15
N ASN A 188 23.96 -5.66 21.05
CA ASN A 188 25.39 -5.97 21.01
C ASN A 188 25.76 -6.71 19.73
N LEU A 189 24.95 -7.68 19.31
CA LEU A 189 25.08 -8.33 18.00
C LEU A 189 24.99 -7.31 16.87
N GLY A 190 24.02 -6.39 16.92
CA GLY A 190 23.86 -5.38 15.89
C GLY A 190 25.05 -4.42 15.78
N ILE A 191 25.60 -4.03 16.92
CA ILE A 191 26.80 -3.20 17.03
C ILE A 191 28.03 -3.95 16.50
N GLN A 192 28.20 -5.23 16.85
CA GLN A 192 29.29 -6.07 16.35
C GLN A 192 29.23 -6.29 14.83
N VAL A 193 28.03 -6.51 14.28
CA VAL A 193 27.85 -6.62 12.83
C VAL A 193 28.24 -5.32 12.13
N ALA A 194 27.81 -4.17 12.65
CA ALA A 194 28.19 -2.87 12.09
C ALA A 194 29.71 -2.63 12.16
N ALA A 195 30.34 -3.03 13.27
CA ALA A 195 31.79 -2.92 13.48
C ALA A 195 32.60 -3.86 12.58
N GLY A 196 32.13 -5.10 12.39
CA GLY A 196 32.77 -6.10 11.53
C GLY A 196 32.68 -5.74 10.05
N LEU A 197 31.56 -5.15 9.61
CA LEU A 197 31.41 -4.63 8.25
C LEU A 197 32.39 -3.49 7.92
N ASN A 198 32.94 -2.82 8.92
CA ASN A 198 33.92 -1.73 8.78
C ASN A 198 35.33 -2.10 9.28
N GLY A 199 35.62 -3.38 9.52
CA GLY A 199 36.99 -3.87 9.78
C GLY A 199 37.57 -3.61 11.17
N SER A 200 36.74 -3.26 12.18
CA SER A 200 37.19 -3.06 13.56
C SER A 200 37.14 -4.35 14.38
N ASN A 201 38.24 -4.67 15.09
CA ASN A 201 38.44 -5.94 15.83
C ASN A 201 38.06 -5.88 17.32
N THR A 202 37.57 -4.73 17.81
CA THR A 202 37.17 -4.58 19.22
C THR A 202 35.88 -5.34 19.49
N SER A 203 35.97 -6.36 20.35
CA SER A 203 34.86 -7.29 20.65
C SER A 203 33.92 -6.81 21.75
N ASP A 204 34.25 -5.73 22.47
CA ASP A 204 33.45 -5.21 23.58
C ASP A 204 32.40 -4.17 23.10
N PRO A 205 31.08 -4.50 23.15
CA PRO A 205 30.02 -3.62 22.68
C PRO A 205 29.87 -2.33 23.50
N THR A 206 30.20 -2.36 24.79
CA THR A 206 30.01 -1.20 25.68
C THR A 206 31.06 -0.13 25.41
N GLN A 207 32.31 -0.54 25.18
CA GLN A 207 33.37 0.34 24.72
C GLN A 207 33.09 0.88 23.33
N LEU A 208 32.47 0.08 22.46
CA LEU A 208 32.15 0.48 21.10
C LEU A 208 31.11 1.61 21.06
N VAL A 209 30.10 1.62 21.94
CA VAL A 209 29.16 2.76 22.05
C VAL A 209 29.89 4.05 22.46
N VAL A 210 30.86 3.97 23.38
CA VAL A 210 31.67 5.13 23.79
C VAL A 210 32.54 5.63 22.64
N VAL A 211 33.20 4.72 21.93
CA VAL A 211 34.02 5.05 20.76
C VAL A 211 33.16 5.67 19.65
N MET A 212 31.98 5.13 19.38
CA MET A 212 31.05 5.69 18.41
C MET A 212 30.60 7.10 18.82
N GLN A 213 30.31 7.33 20.10
CA GLN A 213 29.95 8.66 20.60
C GLN A 213 31.12 9.66 20.48
N GLN A 214 32.35 9.23 20.75
CA GLN A 214 33.56 10.04 20.57
C GLN A 214 33.81 10.36 19.09
N GLN A 215 33.67 9.38 18.20
CA GLN A 215 33.78 9.59 16.75
C GLN A 215 32.71 10.55 16.23
N MET A 216 31.49 10.47 16.77
CA MET A 216 30.44 11.44 16.45
C MET A 216 30.82 12.85 16.93
N ALA A 217 31.35 12.98 18.15
CA ALA A 217 31.86 14.27 18.65
C ALA A 217 33.00 14.82 17.78
N ASP A 218 33.90 13.97 17.30
CA ASP A 218 34.98 14.38 16.41
C ASP A 218 34.46 14.86 15.04
N ASN A 219 33.55 14.10 14.43
CA ASN A 219 33.09 14.35 13.08
C ASN A 219 31.99 15.43 12.98
N PHE A 220 31.14 15.56 13.99
CA PHE A 220 30.05 16.54 14.00
C PHE A 220 30.37 17.82 14.79
N ALA A 221 31.30 17.79 15.75
CA ALA A 221 31.67 18.97 16.52
C ALA A 221 33.12 19.42 16.25
N ARG A 222 34.12 18.57 16.50
CA ARG A 222 35.53 18.99 16.50
C ARG A 222 36.03 19.44 15.13
N LYS A 223 36.01 18.57 14.12
CA LYS A 223 36.52 18.90 12.78
C LYS A 223 35.72 20.03 12.12
N PRO A 224 34.38 20.06 12.18
CA PRO A 224 33.61 21.17 11.62
C PRO A 224 33.91 22.49 12.31
N LEU A 225 34.09 22.50 13.63
CA LEU A 225 34.45 23.71 14.37
C LEU A 225 35.84 24.23 13.99
N GLN A 226 36.81 23.35 13.75
CA GLN A 226 38.14 23.76 13.27
C GLN A 226 38.06 24.39 11.88
N VAL A 227 37.32 23.76 10.95
CA VAL A 227 37.10 24.33 9.62
C VAL A 227 36.34 25.65 9.68
N TRP A 228 35.40 25.80 10.61
CA TRP A 228 34.68 27.05 10.81
C TRP A 228 35.57 28.18 11.37
N ASN A 229 36.46 27.87 12.31
CA ASN A 229 37.39 28.85 12.89
C ASN A 229 38.54 29.20 11.94
N PHE A 230 39.16 28.19 11.31
CA PHE A 230 40.45 28.33 10.62
C PHE A 230 40.40 28.07 9.11
N GLY A 231 39.27 27.63 8.58
CA GLY A 231 39.12 27.24 7.18
C GLY A 231 39.71 25.87 6.83
N HIS A 232 40.37 25.20 7.77
CA HIS A 232 40.98 23.87 7.59
C HIS A 232 41.08 23.13 8.94
N ILE A 233 41.46 21.86 8.89
CA ILE A 233 41.58 20.99 10.07
C ILE A 233 42.99 21.17 10.65
N VAL A 234 43.10 21.60 11.91
CA VAL A 234 44.40 21.80 12.59
C VAL A 234 44.90 20.54 13.30
N ASP A 235 44.02 19.53 13.41
CA ASP A 235 44.36 18.26 14.03
C ASP A 235 45.40 17.46 13.24
N ASP A 236 45.76 17.79 12.00
CA ASP A 236 46.76 17.03 11.23
C ASP A 236 48.18 17.12 11.84
N SER A 237 48.49 18.22 12.51
CA SER A 237 49.73 18.38 13.28
C SER A 237 49.53 17.96 14.73
N ALA A 238 50.37 17.06 15.24
CA ALA A 238 50.30 16.61 16.64
C ALA A 238 50.47 17.76 17.66
N ALA A 239 51.30 18.75 17.34
CA ALA A 239 51.51 19.92 18.18
C ALA A 239 50.29 20.85 18.20
N CYS A 240 49.66 21.09 17.04
CA CYS A 240 48.46 21.92 16.95
C CYS A 240 47.22 21.23 17.51
N ARG A 241 47.10 19.90 17.35
CA ARG A 241 46.06 19.08 18.00
C ARG A 241 46.09 19.23 19.52
N ALA A 242 47.28 19.12 20.13
CA ALA A 242 47.45 19.27 21.57
C ALA A 242 47.11 20.69 22.04
N ALA A 243 47.58 21.72 21.31
CA ALA A 243 47.29 23.12 21.62
C ALA A 243 45.80 23.47 21.50
N TRP A 244 45.11 22.93 20.49
CA TRP A 244 43.66 23.06 20.34
C TRP A 244 42.92 22.40 21.49
N SER A 245 43.22 21.13 21.78
CA SER A 245 42.56 20.38 22.87
C SER A 245 42.79 21.04 24.24
N SER A 246 43.98 21.56 24.53
CA SER A 246 44.25 22.26 25.78
C SER A 246 43.48 23.58 25.88
N GLY A 247 43.41 24.35 24.79
CA GLY A 247 42.66 25.62 24.75
C GLY A 247 41.15 25.40 24.92
N MET A 248 40.61 24.36 24.28
CA MET A 248 39.20 23.97 24.44
C MET A 248 38.91 23.41 25.83
N ALA A 249 39.82 22.65 26.43
CA ALA A 249 39.65 22.16 27.80
C ALA A 249 39.56 23.32 28.81
N ALA A 250 40.31 24.39 28.58
CA ALA A 250 40.29 25.62 29.38
C ALA A 250 39.08 26.54 29.11
N ALA A 251 38.21 26.19 28.14
CA ALA A 251 37.06 26.99 27.72
C ALA A 251 37.41 28.45 27.35
N SER A 252 38.59 28.68 26.77
CA SER A 252 39.11 30.01 26.43
C SER A 252 39.50 30.11 24.95
N GLY A 253 38.75 30.91 24.20
CA GLY A 253 39.04 31.20 22.79
C GLY A 253 40.40 31.89 22.56
N ASP A 254 40.89 32.65 23.54
CA ASP A 254 42.21 33.31 23.47
C ASP A 254 43.37 32.33 23.68
N GLN A 255 43.18 31.33 24.54
CA GLN A 255 44.16 30.24 24.70
C GLN A 255 44.22 29.37 23.45
N VAL A 256 43.09 29.13 22.80
CA VAL A 256 43.07 28.45 21.49
C VAL A 256 43.85 29.26 20.45
N ARG A 257 43.62 30.58 20.38
CA ARG A 257 44.29 31.45 19.40
C ARG A 257 45.80 31.55 19.64
N SER A 258 46.23 31.80 20.87
CA SER A 258 47.65 31.84 21.23
C SER A 258 48.33 30.47 21.06
N GLY A 259 47.59 29.37 21.31
CA GLY A 259 48.03 28.01 21.02
C GLY A 259 48.33 27.77 19.54
N MET A 260 47.50 28.28 18.63
CA MET A 260 47.74 28.14 17.17
C MET A 260 49.01 28.88 16.72
N LYS A 261 49.27 30.06 17.30
CA LYS A 261 50.53 30.79 17.05
C LYS A 261 51.74 29.99 17.54
N ASN A 262 51.63 29.38 18.71
CA ASN A 262 52.73 28.61 19.33
C ASN A 262 52.98 27.27 18.62
N CYS A 263 51.95 26.69 17.99
CA CYS A 263 52.09 25.43 17.24
C CYS A 263 52.60 25.61 15.80
N GLY A 264 52.80 26.86 15.35
CA GLY A 264 53.38 27.20 14.05
C GLY A 264 52.37 27.45 12.92
N ASP A 265 51.06 27.48 13.21
CA ASP A 265 50.02 27.72 12.22
C ASP A 265 49.59 29.19 12.17
N GLY A 266 50.37 29.98 11.41
CA GLY A 266 50.10 31.40 11.21
C GLY A 266 48.80 31.68 10.44
N ALA A 267 48.35 30.74 9.58
CA ALA A 267 47.13 30.88 8.82
C ALA A 267 45.91 30.76 9.73
N ALA A 268 45.88 29.74 10.59
CA ALA A 268 44.86 29.58 11.63
C ALA A 268 44.82 30.80 12.58
N TYR A 269 45.97 31.30 13.01
CA TYR A 269 46.05 32.51 13.85
C TYR A 269 45.47 33.75 13.16
N SER A 270 45.78 33.98 11.89
CA SER A 270 45.26 35.12 11.13
C SER A 270 43.75 35.03 10.88
N SER A 271 43.24 33.83 10.61
CA SER A 271 41.81 33.58 10.33
C SER A 271 40.95 33.76 11.58
N ALA A 272 41.48 33.39 12.75
CA ALA A 272 40.84 33.61 14.05
C ALA A 272 40.80 35.09 14.49
N ASN A 273 41.68 35.94 13.93
CA ASN A 273 41.82 37.33 14.37
C ASN A 273 40.92 38.32 13.61
N SER A 274 40.33 37.91 12.49
CA SER A 274 39.52 38.76 11.61
C SER A 274 38.17 38.09 11.31
N PRO A 275 37.09 38.45 12.03
CA PRO A 275 35.77 37.88 11.76
C PRO A 275 35.29 38.25 10.35
N SER A 276 34.81 37.27 9.58
CA SER A 276 34.39 37.46 8.18
C SER A 276 32.95 37.04 7.94
N VAL A 277 32.29 37.65 6.95
CA VAL A 277 30.93 37.27 6.52
C VAL A 277 30.89 35.83 5.99
N GLY A 278 32.00 35.33 5.44
CA GLY A 278 32.15 33.93 5.01
C GLY A 278 32.00 32.93 6.17
N GLN A 279 32.40 33.30 7.39
CA GLN A 279 32.20 32.48 8.58
C GLN A 279 30.72 32.36 8.96
N ILE A 280 29.90 33.39 8.76
CA ILE A 280 28.44 33.28 8.96
C ILE A 280 27.84 32.30 7.95
N GLY A 281 28.19 32.43 6.67
CA GLY A 281 27.69 31.50 5.63
C GLY A 281 28.11 30.05 5.88
N ALA A 282 29.35 29.85 6.33
CA ALA A 282 29.86 28.54 6.73
C ALA A 282 29.14 27.99 7.97
N GLY A 283 28.89 28.84 8.98
CA GLY A 283 28.11 28.53 10.17
C GLY A 283 26.70 28.08 9.84
N LEU A 284 26.01 28.80 8.96
CA LEU A 284 24.62 28.52 8.61
C LEU A 284 24.51 27.22 7.82
N LEU A 285 25.48 26.97 6.93
CA LEU A 285 25.58 25.71 6.21
C LEU A 285 25.82 24.53 7.17
N LEU A 286 26.75 24.68 8.12
CA LEU A 286 27.03 23.66 9.15
C LEU A 286 25.82 23.43 10.05
N LEU A 287 25.10 24.49 10.41
CA LEU A 287 23.88 24.41 11.19
C LEU A 287 22.81 23.64 10.42
N LEU A 288 22.52 24.00 9.18
CA LEU A 288 21.48 23.32 8.39
C LEU A 288 21.84 21.86 8.09
N ALA A 289 23.04 21.61 7.55
CA ALA A 289 23.44 20.28 7.13
C ALA A 289 23.79 19.37 8.31
N GLY A 290 24.43 19.91 9.35
CA GLY A 290 24.69 19.19 10.60
C GLY A 290 23.41 18.82 11.34
N THR A 291 22.44 19.74 11.39
CA THR A 291 21.13 19.45 11.98
C THR A 291 20.40 18.37 11.20
N LEU A 292 20.43 18.41 9.86
CA LEU A 292 19.75 17.41 9.03
C LEU A 292 20.30 15.99 9.29
N LEU A 293 21.62 15.82 9.22
CA LEU A 293 22.28 14.54 9.47
C LEU A 293 22.01 14.03 10.90
N LEU A 294 22.15 14.89 11.91
CA LEU A 294 21.89 14.49 13.30
C LEU A 294 20.41 14.23 13.57
N LEU A 295 19.50 14.97 12.93
CA LEU A 295 18.06 14.72 13.04
C LEU A 295 17.72 13.30 12.60
N PHE A 296 18.34 12.79 11.54
CA PHE A 296 18.16 11.41 11.11
C PHE A 296 18.64 10.40 12.15
N ALA A 297 19.85 10.58 12.68
CA ALA A 297 20.39 9.75 13.74
C ALA A 297 19.50 9.76 15.00
N VAL A 298 18.97 10.92 15.37
CA VAL A 298 18.03 11.08 16.50
C VAL A 298 16.70 10.39 16.22
N VAL A 299 16.16 10.51 15.01
CA VAL A 299 14.92 9.82 14.60
C VAL A 299 15.08 8.31 14.65
N LEU A 300 16.21 7.77 14.19
CA LEU A 300 16.55 6.35 14.31
C LEU A 300 16.66 5.93 15.78
N SER A 301 17.37 6.70 16.58
CA SER A 301 17.53 6.46 18.03
C SER A 301 16.19 6.43 18.74
N THR A 302 15.28 7.34 18.40
CA THR A 302 13.91 7.38 18.95
C THR A 302 13.10 6.16 18.52
N LYS A 303 13.26 5.70 17.28
CA LYS A 303 12.62 4.47 16.79
C LYS A 303 13.13 3.22 17.49
N ILE A 304 14.43 3.15 17.79
CA ILE A 304 15.03 2.05 18.55
C ILE A 304 14.38 1.98 19.93
N ILE A 305 14.32 3.12 20.64
CA ILE A 305 13.66 3.22 21.95
C ILE A 305 12.19 2.78 21.86
N TRP A 306 11.46 3.26 20.85
CA TRP A 306 10.04 2.92 20.69
C TRP A 306 9.83 1.42 20.38
N SER A 307 10.69 0.83 19.54
CA SER A 307 10.64 -0.62 19.24
C SER A 307 10.97 -1.47 20.46
N ALA A 308 11.90 -1.02 21.30
CA ALA A 308 12.20 -1.66 22.57
C ALA A 308 11.02 -1.55 23.56
N LEU A 309 10.37 -0.38 23.66
CA LEU A 309 9.16 -0.21 24.47
C LEU A 309 7.98 -1.06 23.97
N ASP A 310 7.83 -1.22 22.66
CA ASP A 310 6.84 -2.15 22.08
C ASP A 310 7.15 -3.60 22.46
N ALA A 311 8.43 -4.01 22.44
CA ALA A 311 8.85 -5.34 22.85
C ALA A 311 8.58 -5.58 24.35
N VAL A 312 8.85 -4.58 25.19
CA VAL A 312 8.54 -4.58 26.64
C VAL A 312 7.04 -4.73 26.86
N TYR A 313 6.22 -3.90 26.20
CA TYR A 313 4.77 -3.91 26.36
C TYR A 313 4.17 -5.28 26.03
N HIS A 314 4.54 -5.86 24.88
CA HIS A 314 4.06 -7.19 24.50
C HIS A 314 4.66 -8.27 25.40
N GLY A 315 5.91 -8.13 25.85
CA GLY A 315 6.54 -9.02 26.83
C GLY A 315 5.78 -9.09 28.15
N ILE A 316 5.28 -7.95 28.65
CA ILE A 316 4.41 -7.90 29.84
C ILE A 316 3.10 -8.67 29.58
N LEU A 317 2.47 -8.47 28.42
CA LEU A 317 1.23 -9.16 28.06
C LEU A 317 1.43 -10.68 27.89
N VAL A 318 2.61 -11.12 27.47
CA VAL A 318 2.98 -12.53 27.37
C VAL A 318 2.93 -13.23 28.73
N ILE A 319 3.28 -12.57 29.83
CA ILE A 319 3.20 -13.14 31.20
C ILE A 319 1.76 -13.55 31.52
N PHE A 320 0.79 -12.64 31.29
CA PHE A 320 -0.63 -12.96 31.47
C PHE A 320 -1.12 -14.02 30.47
N GLY A 321 -0.52 -14.03 29.28
CA GLY A 321 -0.71 -15.05 28.27
C GLY A 321 -0.38 -16.46 28.77
N PHE A 322 0.82 -16.66 29.31
CA PHE A 322 1.27 -17.97 29.80
C PHE A 322 0.63 -18.37 31.14
N ALA A 323 0.30 -17.41 32.01
CA ALA A 323 -0.28 -17.71 33.32
C ALA A 323 -1.70 -18.32 33.24
N ALA A 324 -2.50 -17.95 32.23
CA ALA A 324 -3.88 -18.43 32.12
C ALA A 324 -4.36 -18.56 30.67
N ALA A 325 -4.12 -17.55 29.83
CA ALA A 325 -4.76 -17.44 28.51
C ALA A 325 -4.32 -18.55 27.53
N GLY A 326 -3.09 -19.06 27.66
CA GLY A 326 -2.52 -20.08 26.76
C GLY A 326 -3.16 -21.46 26.88
N PHE A 327 -3.76 -21.80 28.02
CA PHE A 327 -4.44 -23.08 28.22
C PHE A 327 -5.88 -23.09 27.68
N ILE A 328 -6.50 -21.93 27.48
CA ILE A 328 -7.90 -21.79 27.11
C ILE A 328 -8.04 -21.68 25.58
N TYR A 329 -8.75 -22.64 24.97
CA TYR A 329 -8.99 -22.65 23.52
C TYR A 329 -9.70 -21.37 23.03
N GLY A 330 -9.20 -20.79 21.93
CA GLY A 330 -9.86 -19.69 21.22
C GLY A 330 -9.14 -18.34 21.34
N ALA A 331 -9.89 -17.27 21.65
CA ALA A 331 -9.36 -15.90 21.70
C ALA A 331 -8.21 -15.70 22.71
N PRO A 332 -8.22 -16.29 23.92
CA PRO A 332 -7.13 -16.17 24.89
C PRO A 332 -5.79 -16.76 24.40
N GLN A 333 -5.82 -17.89 23.69
CA GLN A 333 -4.62 -18.46 23.06
C GLN A 333 -4.10 -17.61 21.91
N THR A 334 -5.00 -17.07 21.08
CA THR A 334 -4.62 -16.15 20.01
C THR A 334 -3.99 -14.88 20.56
N PHE A 335 -4.45 -14.40 21.72
CA PHE A 335 -3.80 -13.30 22.43
C PHE A 335 -2.36 -13.64 22.82
N LEU A 336 -2.11 -14.78 23.46
CA LEU A 336 -0.74 -15.20 23.80
C LEU A 336 0.16 -15.26 22.56
N VAL A 337 -0.27 -15.98 21.52
CA VAL A 337 0.51 -16.16 20.28
C VAL A 337 0.83 -14.82 19.62
N ARG A 338 -0.17 -13.93 19.52
CA ARG A 338 0.05 -12.59 18.96
C ARG A 338 1.07 -11.81 19.76
N ASN A 339 0.95 -11.75 21.08
CA ASN A 339 1.88 -10.99 21.91
C ASN A 339 3.30 -11.56 21.86
N VAL A 340 3.47 -12.88 21.83
CA VAL A 340 4.80 -13.51 21.64
C VAL A 340 5.40 -13.09 20.30
N VAL A 341 4.62 -13.22 19.21
CA VAL A 341 5.10 -12.87 17.87
C VAL A 341 5.42 -11.37 17.76
N HIS A 342 4.55 -10.49 18.26
CA HIS A 342 4.78 -9.05 18.29
C HIS A 342 6.04 -8.67 19.09
N SER A 343 6.27 -9.31 20.24
CA SER A 343 7.47 -9.07 21.06
C SER A 343 8.75 -9.47 20.32
N LEU A 344 8.76 -10.64 19.67
CA LEU A 344 9.90 -11.12 18.87
C LEU A 344 10.18 -10.22 17.66
N PHE A 345 9.15 -9.83 16.91
CA PHE A 345 9.31 -8.95 15.75
C PHE A 345 9.72 -7.53 16.16
N ALA A 346 9.23 -7.02 17.31
CA ALA A 346 9.68 -5.75 17.86
C ALA A 346 11.18 -5.78 18.25
N GLY A 347 11.65 -6.90 18.83
CA GLY A 347 13.07 -7.14 19.09
C GLY A 347 13.90 -7.21 17.79
N ALA A 348 13.44 -7.94 16.78
CA ALA A 348 14.12 -8.04 15.49
C ALA A 348 14.18 -6.69 14.75
N LYS A 349 13.09 -5.92 14.78
CA LYS A 349 13.02 -4.55 14.24
C LYS A 349 14.00 -3.63 14.93
N MET A 350 14.11 -3.72 16.26
CA MET A 350 15.09 -2.95 17.04
C MET A 350 16.52 -3.31 16.64
N ALA A 351 16.86 -4.60 16.56
CA ALA A 351 18.20 -5.05 16.16
C ALA A 351 18.58 -4.54 14.75
N ALA A 352 17.65 -4.64 13.79
CA ALA A 352 17.85 -4.11 12.44
C ALA A 352 18.09 -2.60 12.43
N GLN A 353 17.37 -1.83 13.26
CA GLN A 353 17.55 -0.39 13.39
C GLN A 353 18.90 -0.03 14.03
N VAL A 354 19.37 -0.80 15.01
CA VAL A 354 20.70 -0.62 15.63
C VAL A 354 21.81 -0.89 14.62
N ILE A 355 21.73 -1.97 13.84
CA ILE A 355 22.69 -2.28 12.77
C ILE A 355 22.75 -1.12 11.78
N PHE A 356 21.57 -0.67 11.33
CA PHE A 356 21.48 0.41 10.36
C PHE A 356 22.08 1.72 10.90
N LEU A 357 21.79 2.07 12.15
CA LEU A 357 22.38 3.23 12.80
C LEU A 357 23.91 3.10 12.92
N GLY A 358 24.41 1.92 13.29
CA GLY A 358 25.85 1.66 13.37
C GLY A 358 26.55 1.82 12.02
N VAL A 359 26.02 1.20 10.97
CA VAL A 359 26.53 1.33 9.60
C VAL A 359 26.50 2.79 9.14
N TYR A 360 25.42 3.51 9.42
CA TYR A 360 25.29 4.93 9.09
C TYR A 360 26.37 5.78 9.75
N LEU A 361 26.61 5.59 11.06
CA LEU A 361 27.60 6.37 11.81
C LEU A 361 29.03 6.10 11.34
N LEU A 362 29.35 4.83 11.05
CA LEU A 362 30.67 4.43 10.56
C LEU A 362 30.90 4.94 9.13
N PHE A 363 29.91 4.79 8.25
CA PHE A 363 29.96 5.32 6.89
C PHE A 363 30.20 6.84 6.86
N LEU A 364 29.49 7.59 7.73
CA LEU A 364 29.74 9.02 7.86
C LEU A 364 31.17 9.30 8.33
N GLY A 365 31.66 8.53 9.32
CA GLY A 365 33.04 8.63 9.78
C GLY A 365 34.07 8.48 8.66
N ASP A 366 33.92 7.46 7.82
CA ASP A 366 34.80 7.20 6.67
C ASP A 366 34.71 8.30 5.62
N LEU A 367 33.50 8.80 5.35
CA LEU A 367 33.28 9.91 4.41
C LEU A 367 33.99 11.19 4.89
N PHE A 368 33.95 11.48 6.20
CA PHE A 368 34.70 12.59 6.80
C PHE A 368 36.23 12.39 6.75
N GLN A 369 36.72 11.15 6.82
CA GLN A 369 38.16 10.87 6.69
C GLN A 369 38.66 10.99 5.25
N GLN A 370 37.88 10.53 4.27
CA GLN A 370 38.25 10.57 2.85
C GLN A 370 38.25 11.99 2.28
N ALA A 371 37.47 12.90 2.84
CA ALA A 371 37.32 14.25 2.29
C ALA A 371 38.48 15.21 2.57
N GLN A 372 39.50 14.82 3.35
CA GLN A 372 40.80 15.52 3.50
C GLN A 372 40.70 17.07 3.49
N GLY A 373 39.85 17.63 4.36
CA GLY A 373 39.66 19.09 4.51
C GLY A 373 38.43 19.70 3.82
N GLN A 374 37.74 18.98 2.92
CA GLN A 374 36.47 19.41 2.31
C GLN A 374 35.24 19.01 3.15
N VAL A 375 35.28 19.35 4.45
CA VAL A 375 34.24 18.97 5.43
C VAL A 375 32.84 19.44 5.00
N MET A 376 32.74 20.62 4.36
CA MET A 376 31.45 21.13 3.85
C MET A 376 30.85 20.28 2.72
N ALA A 377 31.67 19.69 1.85
CA ALA A 377 31.18 18.83 0.77
C ALA A 377 30.64 17.50 1.33
N VAL A 378 31.25 16.99 2.40
CA VAL A 378 30.79 15.78 3.12
C VAL A 378 29.39 15.98 3.69
N PHE A 379 29.11 17.14 4.27
CA PHE A 379 27.79 17.46 4.80
C PHE A 379 26.71 17.46 3.71
N VAL A 380 27.01 17.98 2.51
CA VAL A 380 26.07 17.98 1.37
C VAL A 380 25.89 16.58 0.78
N ILE A 381 26.97 15.83 0.57
CA ILE A 381 26.91 14.45 0.07
C ILE A 381 26.18 13.56 1.07
N GLY A 382 26.48 13.71 2.36
CA GLY A 382 25.80 13.02 3.46
C GLY A 382 24.29 13.27 3.44
N ALA A 383 23.86 14.51 3.22
CA ALA A 383 22.44 14.87 3.13
C ALA A 383 21.73 14.16 1.96
N ILE A 384 22.40 13.99 0.81
CA ILE A 384 21.85 13.25 -0.33
C ILE A 384 21.74 11.75 -0.02
N VAL A 385 22.78 11.17 0.59
CA VAL A 385 22.78 9.76 1.01
C VAL A 385 21.69 9.50 2.05
N GLU A 386 21.41 10.46 2.93
CA GLU A 386 20.36 10.37 3.93
C GLU A 386 18.96 10.17 3.32
N ILE A 387 18.66 10.82 2.19
CA ILE A 387 17.38 10.64 1.48
C ILE A 387 17.21 9.18 1.06
N ILE A 388 18.26 8.56 0.53
CA ILE A 388 18.26 7.15 0.13
C ILE A 388 18.11 6.24 1.36
N ALA A 389 18.83 6.53 2.43
CA ALA A 389 18.76 5.82 3.70
C ALA A 389 17.33 5.83 4.30
N ILE A 390 16.64 6.97 4.26
CA ILE A 390 15.25 7.12 4.74
C ILE A 390 14.30 6.22 3.95
N LEU A 391 14.43 6.17 2.63
CA LEU A 391 13.56 5.36 1.76
C LEU A 391 13.75 3.87 2.00
N GLN A 392 15.00 3.40 2.11
CA GLN A 392 15.30 2.00 2.38
C GLN A 392 14.80 1.56 3.76
N LEU A 393 15.02 2.38 4.78
CA LEU A 393 14.56 2.09 6.13
C LEU A 393 13.03 1.99 6.21
N ARG A 394 12.30 2.90 5.55
CA ARG A 394 10.83 2.85 5.49
C ARG A 394 10.35 1.54 4.89
N LYS A 395 10.95 1.13 3.78
CA LYS A 395 10.61 -0.13 3.10
C LYS A 395 10.86 -1.34 4.01
N LEU A 396 12.01 -1.39 4.69
CA LEU A 396 12.36 -2.46 5.63
C LEU A 396 11.41 -2.53 6.83
N THR A 397 11.12 -1.40 7.47
CA THR A 397 10.20 -1.39 8.62
C THR A 397 8.78 -1.80 8.22
N HIS A 398 8.32 -1.40 7.04
CA HIS A 398 6.99 -1.76 6.56
C HIS A 398 6.88 -3.23 6.14
N SER A 399 7.95 -3.83 5.60
CA SER A 399 7.95 -5.26 5.28
C SER A 399 7.96 -6.12 6.54
N LEU A 400 8.68 -5.71 7.60
CA LEU A 400 8.68 -6.40 8.88
C LEU A 400 7.32 -6.34 9.59
N GLU A 401 6.64 -5.18 9.56
CA GLU A 401 5.30 -5.02 10.15
C GLU A 401 4.25 -5.87 9.43
N LYS A 402 4.28 -5.89 8.09
CA LYS A 402 3.40 -6.77 7.29
C LYS A 402 3.68 -8.25 7.54
N GLY A 403 4.96 -8.62 7.66
CA GLY A 403 5.39 -9.98 7.97
C GLY A 403 4.89 -10.43 9.35
N ASN A 404 4.99 -9.56 10.35
CA ASN A 404 4.52 -9.81 11.70
C ASN A 404 3.01 -10.16 11.75
N ASP A 405 2.16 -9.35 11.13
CA ASP A 405 0.71 -9.58 11.13
C ASP A 405 0.34 -10.85 10.34
N PHE A 406 1.06 -11.14 9.25
CA PHE A 406 0.90 -12.36 8.48
C PHE A 406 1.26 -13.60 9.29
N VAL A 407 2.41 -13.61 9.95
CA VAL A 407 2.90 -14.73 10.77
C VAL A 407 1.99 -14.95 11.98
N ALA A 408 1.66 -13.89 12.71
CA ALA A 408 0.77 -13.98 13.88
C ALA A 408 -0.61 -14.54 13.50
N ASN A 409 -1.17 -14.14 12.35
CA ASN A 409 -2.43 -14.68 11.86
C ASN A 409 -2.31 -16.13 11.40
N ARG A 410 -1.20 -16.55 10.75
CA ARG A 410 -1.00 -17.94 10.33
C ARG A 410 -0.88 -18.89 11.52
N PHE A 411 -0.13 -18.53 12.56
CA PHE A 411 -0.03 -19.34 13.77
C PHE A 411 -1.36 -19.40 14.54
N ALA A 412 -2.05 -18.27 14.68
CA ALA A 412 -3.38 -18.24 15.31
C ALA A 412 -4.40 -19.11 14.55
N LEU A 413 -4.42 -19.01 13.22
CA LEU A 413 -5.31 -19.82 12.37
C LEU A 413 -4.95 -21.30 12.41
N ALA A 414 -3.67 -21.68 12.43
CA ALA A 414 -3.24 -23.07 12.50
C ALA A 414 -3.69 -23.75 13.81
N ILE A 415 -3.58 -23.02 14.93
CA ILE A 415 -4.04 -23.49 16.26
C ILE A 415 -5.56 -23.63 16.29
N GLN A 416 -6.31 -22.67 15.72
CA GLN A 416 -7.77 -22.71 15.71
C GLN A 416 -8.38 -23.73 14.73
N THR A 417 -7.69 -24.03 13.62
CA THR A 417 -8.23 -24.90 12.55
C THR A 417 -7.73 -26.34 12.60
N GLY A 418 -6.77 -26.67 13.47
CA GLY A 418 -6.32 -28.04 13.64
C GLY A 418 -5.30 -28.51 12.59
N MET A 419 -4.60 -27.61 11.90
CA MET A 419 -3.77 -27.94 10.71
C MET A 419 -4.52 -28.79 9.66
N ALA A 420 -5.81 -28.56 9.46
CA ALA A 420 -6.52 -29.13 8.31
C ALA A 420 -5.84 -28.65 7.01
N LYS A 421 -5.39 -29.60 6.19
CA LYS A 421 -4.65 -29.37 4.95
C LYS A 421 -5.45 -28.37 4.07
N GLN A 422 -4.95 -27.15 3.96
CA GLN A 422 -5.53 -26.13 3.08
C GLN A 422 -5.28 -26.59 1.65
N GLY A 423 -6.29 -27.22 1.03
CA GLY A 423 -6.28 -27.54 -0.38
C GLY A 423 -6.01 -26.26 -1.17
N THR A 424 -5.01 -26.32 -2.04
CA THR A 424 -4.71 -25.30 -3.04
C THR A 424 -5.90 -25.14 -3.98
N SER A 425 -6.82 -24.23 -3.64
CA SER A 425 -7.78 -23.65 -4.58
C SER A 425 -7.62 -22.14 -4.54
N ALA A 426 -7.14 -21.60 -5.66
CA ALA A 426 -7.08 -20.18 -5.93
C ALA A 426 -8.49 -19.57 -5.79
N GLY A 427 -8.63 -18.62 -4.87
CA GLY A 427 -9.89 -17.91 -4.61
C GLY A 427 -9.68 -16.94 -3.46
N GLY A 428 -9.53 -15.66 -3.78
CA GLY A 428 -9.28 -14.60 -2.82
C GLY A 428 -10.41 -14.50 -1.79
N SER A 429 -10.14 -14.97 -0.58
CA SER A 429 -10.82 -14.49 0.62
C SER A 429 -9.75 -14.30 1.69
N SER A 430 -9.54 -13.03 2.06
CA SER A 430 -8.76 -12.68 3.23
C SER A 430 -9.48 -13.24 4.45
N GLY A 431 -9.02 -14.37 4.97
CA GLY A 431 -9.48 -14.95 6.22
C GLY A 431 -9.10 -14.06 7.39
N THR A 432 -9.87 -12.99 7.61
CA THR A 432 -9.89 -12.27 8.88
C THR A 432 -10.49 -13.19 9.93
N ALA A 433 -9.76 -13.40 11.02
CA ALA A 433 -10.20 -14.20 12.13
C ALA A 433 -11.56 -13.68 12.65
N LEU A 434 -12.56 -14.56 12.62
CA LEU A 434 -13.85 -14.39 13.31
C LEU A 434 -13.58 -14.29 14.82
N GLY A 435 -13.55 -13.06 15.33
CA GLY A 435 -13.34 -12.79 16.75
C GLY A 435 -13.54 -11.33 17.17
N MET A 436 -14.23 -10.53 16.35
CA MET A 436 -14.64 -9.16 16.68
C MET A 436 -16.16 -9.10 16.58
N GLY A 437 -16.81 -9.27 17.73
CA GLY A 437 -18.25 -9.18 17.85
C GLY A 437 -18.74 -9.97 19.05
N GLN A 438 -19.33 -9.25 20.01
CA GLN A 438 -20.23 -9.79 21.03
C GLN A 438 -19.59 -10.32 22.33
N LEU A 439 -19.15 -9.39 23.18
CA LEU A 439 -19.23 -9.60 24.64
C LEU A 439 -20.69 -9.47 25.06
N GLY A 440 -21.43 -10.56 24.85
CA GLY A 440 -22.75 -10.79 25.43
C GLY A 440 -22.61 -11.20 26.89
N ALA A 441 -23.52 -10.66 27.70
CA ALA A 441 -23.65 -10.83 29.13
C ALA A 441 -23.72 -12.31 29.59
N GLY A 442 -23.11 -12.62 30.74
CA GLY A 442 -23.27 -13.92 31.38
C GLY A 442 -22.46 -14.11 32.67
N ARG A 443 -23.01 -13.62 33.79
CA ARG A 443 -22.78 -14.02 35.20
C ARG A 443 -21.38 -13.85 35.84
N GLY A 444 -21.31 -12.87 36.75
CA GLY A 444 -20.41 -12.93 37.92
C GLY A 444 -19.54 -11.69 38.14
N MET A 445 -20.11 -10.49 38.32
CA MET A 445 -19.35 -9.33 38.82
C MET A 445 -20.09 -8.65 39.98
N HIS A 446 -19.36 -8.41 41.06
CA HIS A 446 -19.81 -7.78 42.30
C HIS A 446 -20.51 -6.42 42.05
N MET A 447 -21.65 -6.22 42.72
CA MET A 447 -22.55 -5.06 42.61
C MET A 447 -21.91 -3.68 42.90
N GLY A 448 -20.69 -3.62 43.47
CA GLY A 448 -19.98 -2.36 43.73
C GLY A 448 -19.25 -1.77 42.51
N MET A 449 -18.82 -2.61 41.56
CA MET A 449 -18.08 -2.17 40.36
C MET A 449 -19.01 -1.71 39.23
N LEU A 450 -20.26 -2.20 39.22
CA LEU A 450 -21.30 -1.75 38.29
C LEU A 450 -21.80 -0.33 38.60
N ALA A 451 -21.84 0.07 39.88
CA ALA A 451 -22.24 1.43 40.26
C ALA A 451 -21.18 2.47 39.85
N THR A 452 -19.89 2.13 39.99
CA THR A 452 -18.78 3.01 39.60
C THR A 452 -18.60 3.06 38.09
N LEU A 453 -18.66 1.93 37.37
CA LEU A 453 -18.64 1.91 35.90
C LEU A 453 -19.89 2.55 35.28
N GLY A 454 -21.05 2.42 35.95
CA GLY A 454 -22.28 3.16 35.64
C GLY A 454 -22.07 4.66 35.73
N ALA A 455 -21.49 5.16 36.81
CA ALA A 455 -21.17 6.58 36.97
C ALA A 455 -20.16 7.08 35.91
N PHE A 456 -19.11 6.32 35.61
CA PHE A 456 -18.13 6.69 34.57
C PHE A 456 -18.73 6.71 33.16
N SER A 457 -19.60 5.75 32.82
CA SER A 457 -20.31 5.76 31.53
C SER A 457 -21.35 6.87 31.43
N THR A 458 -22.01 7.23 32.53
CA THR A 458 -23.01 8.32 32.58
C THR A 458 -22.33 9.68 32.43
N VAL A 459 -21.17 9.87 33.08
CA VAL A 459 -20.34 11.08 32.95
C VAL A 459 -19.75 11.16 31.53
N SER A 460 -19.26 10.07 30.95
CA SER A 460 -18.70 10.11 29.58
C SER A 460 -19.75 10.27 28.49
N ASN A 461 -20.97 9.78 28.69
CA ASN A 461 -22.07 9.92 27.73
C ASN A 461 -22.90 11.20 27.92
N SER A 462 -22.57 12.04 28.91
CA SER A 462 -23.27 13.30 29.13
C SER A 462 -23.01 14.29 27.98
N PRO A 463 -24.06 14.95 27.43
CA PRO A 463 -23.89 16.02 26.45
C PRO A 463 -23.01 17.16 26.96
N ALA A 464 -23.04 17.43 28.27
CA ALA A 464 -22.24 18.50 28.89
C ALA A 464 -20.75 18.17 28.90
N THR A 465 -20.37 16.93 29.21
CA THR A 465 -18.96 16.50 29.18
C THR A 465 -18.44 16.39 27.75
N ALA A 466 -19.27 16.01 26.79
CA ALA A 466 -18.91 16.04 25.38
C ALA A 466 -18.60 17.48 24.91
N TRP A 467 -19.40 18.47 25.30
CA TRP A 467 -19.15 19.89 24.98
C TRP A 467 -17.89 20.43 25.66
N LEU A 468 -17.71 20.16 26.96
CA LEU A 468 -16.50 20.55 27.71
C LEU A 468 -15.24 19.89 27.16
N ALA A 469 -15.32 18.65 26.69
CA ALA A 469 -14.23 17.94 26.02
C ALA A 469 -14.09 18.30 24.52
N GLY A 470 -14.56 19.49 24.14
CA GLY A 470 -14.42 20.05 22.80
C GLY A 470 -15.29 19.36 21.76
N LYS A 471 -16.56 19.07 22.07
CA LYS A 471 -17.50 18.33 21.20
C LYS A 471 -17.01 16.91 20.85
N THR A 472 -16.36 16.23 21.79
CA THR A 472 -15.88 14.85 21.61
C THR A 472 -16.85 13.88 22.26
N ARG A 473 -17.51 13.02 21.47
CA ARG A 473 -18.44 12.01 22.00
C ARG A 473 -17.68 10.98 22.81
N ASN A 474 -18.18 10.66 24.00
CA ASN A 474 -17.58 9.66 24.91
C ASN A 474 -16.08 9.95 25.19
N PRO A 475 -15.73 11.14 25.74
CA PRO A 475 -14.35 11.61 25.80
C PRO A 475 -13.42 10.76 26.68
N LEU A 476 -13.98 9.92 27.55
CA LEU A 476 -13.22 8.98 28.39
C LEU A 476 -12.91 7.66 27.66
N ALA A 477 -13.45 7.43 26.46
CA ALA A 477 -13.11 6.26 25.67
C ALA A 477 -11.68 6.36 25.10
N PRO A 478 -10.92 5.24 25.10
CA PRO A 478 -9.59 5.22 24.50
C PRO A 478 -9.72 5.59 23.02
N PHE A 479 -8.93 6.58 22.60
CA PHE A 479 -8.92 7.13 21.24
C PHE A 479 -10.13 7.97 20.81
N ALA A 480 -11.02 8.40 21.72
CA ALA A 480 -12.20 9.22 21.40
C ALA A 480 -11.89 10.47 20.53
N ARG A 481 -10.75 11.13 20.76
CA ARG A 481 -10.30 12.27 19.94
C ARG A 481 -9.82 11.87 18.54
N LYS A 482 -9.19 10.70 18.39
CA LYS A 482 -8.80 10.16 17.08
C LYS A 482 -10.03 9.70 16.31
N GLU A 483 -10.98 9.05 16.98
CA GLU A 483 -12.26 8.65 16.41
C GLU A 483 -13.05 9.87 15.93
N LYS A 484 -13.16 10.92 16.75
CA LYS A 484 -13.73 12.22 16.33
C LYS A 484 -13.04 12.77 15.08
N LYS A 485 -11.71 12.80 15.05
CA LYS A 485 -10.96 13.32 13.89
C LYS A 485 -11.21 12.48 12.64
N SER A 486 -11.25 11.16 12.79
CA SER A 486 -11.58 10.22 11.71
C SER A 486 -13.00 10.44 11.19
N LEU A 487 -13.98 10.55 12.09
CA LEU A 487 -15.38 10.79 11.75
C LEU A 487 -15.57 12.16 11.08
N LEU A 488 -14.93 13.22 11.58
CA LEU A 488 -14.97 14.53 10.94
C LEU A 488 -14.31 14.53 9.56
N SER A 489 -13.18 13.83 9.40
CA SER A 489 -12.54 13.68 8.08
C SER A 489 -13.39 12.85 7.11
N GLN A 490 -14.10 11.84 7.61
CA GLN A 490 -15.06 11.07 6.82
C GLN A 490 -16.29 11.92 6.46
N TRP A 491 -16.86 12.64 7.41
CA TRP A 491 -18.02 13.52 7.18
C TRP A 491 -17.69 14.65 6.21
N GLY A 492 -16.45 15.15 6.18
CA GLY A 492 -16.02 16.12 5.17
C GLY A 492 -16.15 15.58 3.73
N VAL A 493 -16.00 14.26 3.54
CA VAL A 493 -16.12 13.60 2.23
C VAL A 493 -17.55 13.09 2.00
N TRP A 494 -18.08 12.31 2.94
CA TRP A 494 -19.40 11.66 2.88
C TRP A 494 -20.60 12.58 3.15
N GLY A 495 -20.37 13.72 3.80
CA GLY A 495 -21.37 14.75 4.07
C GLY A 495 -21.25 15.95 3.14
N SER A 496 -20.30 15.93 2.19
CA SER A 496 -20.26 16.94 1.13
C SER A 496 -21.35 16.66 0.10
N ASP A 497 -22.10 17.69 -0.30
CA ASP A 497 -23.23 17.57 -1.25
C ASP A 497 -22.81 17.02 -2.62
N ASN A 498 -21.52 17.15 -2.98
CA ASN A 498 -21.00 16.72 -4.28
C ASN A 498 -20.54 15.25 -4.30
N PHE A 499 -20.01 14.72 -3.19
CA PHE A 499 -19.50 13.34 -3.13
C PHE A 499 -20.46 12.41 -2.39
N GLY A 500 -21.06 12.86 -1.28
CA GLY A 500 -22.07 12.13 -0.52
C GLY A 500 -23.45 12.81 -0.53
N GLY A 501 -24.33 12.43 0.41
CA GLY A 501 -25.73 12.87 0.41
C GLY A 501 -26.60 12.19 -0.67
N PRO A 502 -27.91 12.50 -0.74
CA PRO A 502 -28.86 11.79 -1.62
C PRO A 502 -28.52 11.85 -3.11
N ASN A 503 -27.80 12.89 -3.55
CA ASN A 503 -27.50 13.16 -4.96
C ASN A 503 -25.99 13.13 -5.29
N GLY A 504 -25.12 12.81 -4.31
CA GLY A 504 -23.67 12.86 -4.50
C GLY A 504 -23.11 11.77 -5.41
N MET A 505 -21.90 11.98 -5.94
CA MET A 505 -21.22 11.05 -6.86
C MET A 505 -21.15 9.61 -6.36
N TYR A 506 -21.03 9.40 -5.04
CA TYR A 506 -21.05 8.05 -4.49
C TYR A 506 -22.41 7.36 -4.69
N VAL A 507 -23.52 8.04 -4.41
CA VAL A 507 -24.86 7.50 -4.65
C VAL A 507 -25.11 7.30 -6.15
N GLN A 508 -24.61 8.21 -6.99
CA GLN A 508 -24.64 8.06 -8.46
C GLN A 508 -23.97 6.74 -8.91
N SER A 509 -22.86 6.34 -8.27
CA SER A 509 -22.22 5.05 -8.59
C SER A 509 -23.10 3.83 -8.28
N TYR A 510 -24.00 3.92 -7.30
CA TYR A 510 -25.01 2.89 -7.02
C TYR A 510 -26.23 2.99 -7.93
N LEU A 511 -26.58 4.21 -8.38
CA LEU A 511 -27.65 4.40 -9.37
C LEU A 511 -27.31 3.75 -10.71
N ASN A 512 -26.04 3.71 -11.12
CA ASN A 512 -25.63 2.96 -12.32
C ASN A 512 -26.01 1.48 -12.25
N ARG A 513 -25.94 0.84 -11.08
CA ARG A 513 -26.36 -0.56 -10.92
C ARG A 513 -27.86 -0.72 -11.13
N LYS A 514 -28.65 0.24 -10.66
CA LYS A 514 -30.10 0.26 -10.86
C LYS A 514 -30.43 0.53 -12.33
N LEU A 515 -29.73 1.47 -12.97
CA LEU A 515 -29.86 1.77 -14.40
C LEU A 515 -29.59 0.53 -15.26
N PHE A 516 -28.48 -0.19 -14.98
CA PHE A 516 -28.15 -1.43 -15.68
C PHE A 516 -29.19 -2.53 -15.45
N ALA A 517 -29.72 -2.63 -14.23
CA ALA A 517 -30.80 -3.58 -13.91
C ALA A 517 -32.11 -3.25 -14.63
N GLU A 518 -32.49 -1.97 -14.71
CA GLU A 518 -33.69 -1.53 -15.42
C GLU A 518 -33.57 -1.77 -16.93
N ALA A 519 -32.43 -1.41 -17.54
CA ALA A 519 -32.18 -1.68 -18.96
C ALA A 519 -32.13 -3.19 -19.26
N ALA A 520 -31.52 -3.98 -18.37
CA ALA A 520 -31.52 -5.43 -18.48
C ALA A 520 -32.94 -6.02 -18.39
N SER A 521 -33.79 -5.48 -17.50
CA SER A 521 -35.19 -5.89 -17.40
C SER A 521 -35.97 -5.54 -18.66
N GLU A 522 -35.82 -4.33 -19.20
CA GLU A 522 -36.45 -3.90 -20.44
C GLU A 522 -36.07 -4.81 -21.61
N GLY A 523 -34.76 -5.10 -21.77
CA GLY A 523 -34.26 -6.00 -22.82
C GLY A 523 -34.80 -7.44 -22.69
N ALA A 524 -34.84 -7.96 -21.47
CA ALA A 524 -35.40 -9.29 -21.21
C ALA A 524 -36.90 -9.37 -21.54
N HIS A 525 -37.67 -8.34 -21.20
CA HIS A 525 -39.11 -8.30 -21.49
C HIS A 525 -39.41 -8.10 -22.97
N ALA A 526 -38.58 -7.33 -23.68
CA ALA A 526 -38.70 -7.14 -25.11
C ALA A 526 -38.39 -8.42 -25.91
N TYR A 527 -37.46 -9.24 -25.42
CA TYR A 527 -36.97 -10.42 -26.15
C TYR A 527 -36.82 -11.63 -25.24
N GLY A 528 -37.63 -12.68 -25.43
CA GLY A 528 -37.41 -14.00 -24.82
C GLY A 528 -37.86 -14.15 -23.35
N GLY A 529 -38.11 -13.08 -22.61
CA GLY A 529 -38.67 -13.13 -21.26
C GLY A 529 -37.66 -13.41 -20.14
N MET A 530 -38.11 -13.31 -18.88
CA MET A 530 -37.25 -13.48 -17.72
C MET A 530 -36.82 -14.94 -17.53
N ASN A 531 -35.57 -15.16 -17.10
CA ASN A 531 -34.98 -16.48 -16.84
C ASN A 531 -34.82 -17.41 -18.06
N THR A 532 -34.93 -16.89 -19.28
CA THR A 532 -34.60 -17.65 -20.50
C THR A 532 -33.21 -17.25 -21.00
N MET A 533 -32.55 -18.13 -21.76
CA MET A 533 -31.25 -17.81 -22.38
C MET A 533 -31.35 -16.63 -23.35
N ARG A 534 -32.48 -16.55 -24.08
CA ARG A 534 -32.78 -15.46 -25.02
C ARG A 534 -32.95 -14.13 -24.30
N GLY A 535 -33.75 -14.09 -23.23
CA GLY A 535 -33.96 -12.88 -22.46
C GLY A 535 -32.75 -12.45 -21.66
N ALA A 536 -31.94 -13.38 -21.16
CA ALA A 536 -30.66 -13.05 -20.56
C ALA A 536 -29.71 -12.41 -21.59
N ALA A 537 -29.64 -12.92 -22.82
CA ALA A 537 -28.77 -12.36 -23.85
C ALA A 537 -29.19 -10.94 -24.26
N ALA A 538 -30.50 -10.74 -24.46
CA ALA A 538 -31.05 -9.41 -24.74
C ALA A 538 -30.86 -8.43 -23.57
N ALA A 539 -31.03 -8.89 -22.33
CA ALA A 539 -30.76 -8.11 -21.13
C ALA A 539 -29.31 -7.62 -21.06
N LEU A 540 -28.35 -8.49 -21.37
CA LEU A 540 -26.93 -8.10 -21.41
C LEU A 540 -26.66 -7.06 -22.49
N GLN A 541 -27.31 -7.19 -23.65
CA GLN A 541 -27.14 -6.23 -24.73
C GLN A 541 -27.70 -4.86 -24.37
N HIS A 542 -28.92 -4.78 -23.85
CA HIS A 542 -29.50 -3.50 -23.41
C HIS A 542 -28.69 -2.87 -22.27
N ALA A 543 -28.18 -3.66 -21.33
CA ALA A 543 -27.26 -3.16 -20.31
C ALA A 543 -25.94 -2.67 -20.93
N SER A 544 -25.38 -3.38 -21.92
CA SER A 544 -24.16 -2.97 -22.63
C SER A 544 -24.36 -1.68 -23.42
N ASP A 545 -25.54 -1.46 -24.00
CA ASP A 545 -25.83 -0.27 -24.82
C ASP A 545 -25.80 1.02 -23.97
N ILE A 546 -26.06 0.92 -22.67
CA ILE A 546 -25.92 2.03 -21.70
C ILE A 546 -24.60 2.00 -20.92
N GLY A 547 -23.64 1.17 -21.33
CA GLY A 547 -22.27 1.17 -20.81
C GLY A 547 -21.93 0.13 -19.74
N ALA A 548 -22.79 -0.86 -19.50
CA ALA A 548 -22.44 -1.98 -18.61
C ALA A 548 -21.33 -2.85 -19.23
N THR A 549 -20.42 -3.33 -18.40
CA THR A 549 -19.33 -4.23 -18.82
C THR A 549 -19.55 -5.65 -18.32
N GLN A 550 -18.69 -6.60 -18.72
CA GLN A 550 -18.79 -7.99 -18.27
C GLN A 550 -18.81 -8.14 -16.75
N GLY A 551 -18.13 -7.25 -16.01
CA GLY A 551 -18.13 -7.25 -14.54
C GLY A 551 -19.46 -6.83 -13.92
N ASP A 552 -20.30 -6.09 -14.65
CA ASP A 552 -21.57 -5.54 -14.18
C ASP A 552 -22.75 -6.47 -14.51
N PHE A 553 -22.63 -7.29 -15.55
CA PHE A 553 -23.71 -8.11 -16.11
C PHE A 553 -24.41 -9.05 -15.12
N LEU A 554 -23.66 -9.73 -14.27
CA LEU A 554 -24.30 -10.61 -13.28
C LEU A 554 -25.14 -9.78 -12.29
N GLY A 555 -24.64 -8.62 -11.88
CA GLY A 555 -25.38 -7.68 -11.02
C GLY A 555 -26.60 -7.09 -11.72
N ALA A 556 -26.48 -6.75 -13.01
CA ALA A 556 -27.57 -6.25 -13.83
C ALA A 556 -28.69 -7.30 -13.99
N LEU A 557 -28.33 -8.55 -14.31
CA LEU A 557 -29.31 -9.65 -14.43
C LEU A 557 -30.01 -9.94 -13.09
N MET A 558 -29.26 -10.03 -11.99
CA MET A 558 -29.88 -10.22 -10.66
C MET A 558 -30.79 -9.05 -10.29
N GLY A 559 -30.38 -7.81 -10.57
CA GLY A 559 -31.18 -6.61 -10.33
C GLY A 559 -32.43 -6.54 -11.21
N ALA A 560 -32.36 -7.04 -12.44
CA ALA A 560 -33.49 -7.15 -13.35
C ALA A 560 -34.52 -8.20 -12.91
N GLY A 561 -34.14 -9.11 -12.00
CA GLY A 561 -35.02 -10.16 -11.47
C GLY A 561 -34.73 -11.56 -12.04
N PHE A 562 -33.57 -11.79 -12.66
CA PHE A 562 -33.15 -13.15 -13.02
C PHE A 562 -32.78 -13.94 -11.76
N THR A 563 -33.31 -15.15 -11.67
CA THR A 563 -33.15 -16.08 -10.55
C THR A 563 -32.35 -17.33 -10.94
N ASP A 564 -32.35 -17.71 -12.22
CA ASP A 564 -31.61 -18.88 -12.70
C ASP A 564 -30.11 -18.57 -12.86
N ALA A 565 -29.33 -18.99 -11.85
CA ALA A 565 -27.88 -18.81 -11.84
C ALA A 565 -27.15 -19.57 -12.96
N SER A 566 -27.73 -20.63 -13.52
CA SER A 566 -27.16 -21.37 -14.65
C SER A 566 -27.27 -20.54 -15.91
N VAL A 567 -28.48 -20.07 -16.23
CA VAL A 567 -28.77 -19.21 -17.40
C VAL A 567 -27.89 -17.96 -17.37
N MET A 568 -27.86 -17.25 -16.24
CA MET A 568 -27.03 -16.04 -16.11
C MET A 568 -25.55 -16.30 -16.38
N ARG A 569 -24.97 -17.37 -15.81
CA ARG A 569 -23.55 -17.67 -15.99
C ARG A 569 -23.21 -18.11 -17.40
N HIS A 570 -24.03 -18.95 -18.03
CA HIS A 570 -23.78 -19.41 -19.40
C HIS A 570 -23.81 -18.24 -20.38
N VAL A 571 -24.82 -17.36 -20.28
CA VAL A 571 -24.94 -16.22 -21.19
C VAL A 571 -23.85 -15.16 -20.94
N VAL A 572 -23.51 -14.84 -19.69
CA VAL A 572 -22.42 -13.88 -19.39
C VAL A 572 -21.07 -14.38 -19.89
N ASN A 573 -20.78 -15.67 -19.71
CA ASN A 573 -19.54 -16.27 -20.20
C ASN A 573 -19.49 -16.31 -21.73
N GLU A 574 -20.61 -16.62 -22.36
CA GLU A 574 -20.71 -16.74 -23.81
C GLU A 574 -20.62 -15.36 -24.48
N TRP A 575 -21.31 -14.35 -23.95
CA TRP A 575 -21.21 -12.96 -24.41
C TRP A 575 -19.76 -12.47 -24.32
N GLY A 576 -19.08 -12.67 -23.18
CA GLY A 576 -17.68 -12.29 -23.03
C GLY A 576 -16.71 -13.06 -23.96
N THR A 577 -17.06 -14.28 -24.33
CA THR A 577 -16.28 -15.07 -25.30
C THR A 577 -16.48 -14.55 -26.72
N VAL A 578 -17.71 -14.26 -27.12
CA VAL A 578 -18.03 -13.68 -28.43
C VAL A 578 -17.36 -12.33 -28.61
N THR A 579 -17.42 -11.44 -27.61
CA THR A 579 -16.76 -10.12 -27.67
C THR A 579 -15.25 -10.26 -27.87
N ARG A 580 -14.60 -11.17 -27.15
CA ARG A 580 -13.15 -11.42 -27.32
C ARG A 580 -12.79 -12.01 -28.70
N ILE A 581 -13.66 -12.83 -29.27
CA ILE A 581 -13.48 -13.34 -30.63
C ILE A 581 -13.67 -12.21 -31.64
N ALA A 582 -14.66 -11.34 -31.42
CA ALA A 582 -14.95 -10.18 -32.26
C ALA A 582 -13.77 -9.20 -32.34
N ASP A 583 -13.02 -8.99 -31.25
CA ASP A 583 -11.79 -8.18 -31.24
C ASP A 583 -10.73 -8.66 -32.26
N GLY A 584 -10.78 -9.94 -32.66
CA GLY A 584 -9.90 -10.52 -33.68
C GLY A 584 -10.30 -10.22 -35.12
N PHE A 585 -11.54 -9.76 -35.35
CA PHE A 585 -12.05 -9.41 -36.68
C PHE A 585 -11.69 -7.96 -37.00
N LYS A 586 -10.94 -7.73 -38.08
CA LYS A 586 -10.59 -6.39 -38.57
C LYS A 586 -11.65 -5.89 -39.57
N LEU A 587 -12.86 -5.68 -39.07
CA LEU A 587 -13.99 -5.15 -39.85
C LEU A 587 -14.18 -3.65 -39.58
N GLY A 588 -14.78 -2.94 -40.52
CA GLY A 588 -15.16 -1.53 -40.37
C GLY A 588 -16.30 -1.35 -39.37
N ASP A 589 -17.28 -2.28 -39.38
CA ASP A 589 -18.37 -2.32 -38.40
C ASP A 589 -18.09 -3.34 -37.28
N GLU A 590 -17.91 -2.84 -36.05
CA GLU A 590 -17.72 -3.66 -34.83
C GLU A 590 -18.93 -4.57 -34.55
N ARG A 591 -20.14 -4.15 -34.93
CA ARG A 591 -21.37 -4.93 -34.70
C ARG A 591 -21.41 -6.13 -35.64
N LEU A 592 -20.97 -5.94 -36.88
CA LEU A 592 -20.79 -7.03 -37.82
C LEU A 592 -19.70 -8.01 -37.37
N ALA A 593 -18.62 -7.51 -36.76
CA ALA A 593 -17.58 -8.35 -36.15
C ALA A 593 -18.15 -9.24 -35.04
N ARG A 594 -19.03 -8.70 -34.19
CA ARG A 594 -19.73 -9.49 -33.17
C ARG A 594 -20.65 -10.56 -33.77
N VAL A 595 -21.40 -10.23 -34.82
CA VAL A 595 -22.25 -11.21 -35.54
C VAL A 595 -21.40 -12.33 -36.15
N ALA A 596 -20.29 -11.99 -36.81
CA ALA A 596 -19.38 -12.95 -37.41
C ALA A 596 -18.78 -13.88 -36.35
N ALA A 597 -18.29 -13.30 -35.25
CA ALA A 597 -17.75 -14.02 -34.10
C ALA A 597 -18.80 -14.96 -33.47
N ALA A 598 -20.02 -14.48 -33.25
CA ALA A 598 -21.11 -15.28 -32.69
C ALA A 598 -21.53 -16.42 -33.62
N THR A 599 -21.46 -16.21 -34.94
CA THR A 599 -21.80 -17.22 -35.95
C THR A 599 -20.73 -18.32 -35.97
N GLU A 600 -19.44 -17.98 -36.01
CA GLU A 600 -18.35 -18.96 -35.92
C GLU A 600 -18.41 -19.74 -34.60
N ARG A 601 -18.66 -19.03 -33.50
CA ARG A 601 -18.78 -19.62 -32.18
C ARG A 601 -19.94 -20.62 -32.10
N SER A 602 -21.09 -20.28 -32.69
CA SER A 602 -22.26 -21.15 -32.77
C SER A 602 -22.01 -22.40 -33.63
N ASP A 603 -21.35 -22.28 -34.79
CA ASP A 603 -20.96 -23.42 -35.64
C ASP A 603 -20.04 -24.38 -34.87
N ASN A 604 -19.07 -23.84 -34.12
CA ASN A 604 -18.14 -24.64 -33.33
C ASN A 604 -18.82 -25.35 -32.15
N ILE A 605 -19.66 -24.64 -31.38
CA ILE A 605 -20.27 -25.23 -30.19
C ILE A 605 -21.31 -26.30 -30.56
N VAL A 606 -22.08 -26.09 -31.62
CA VAL A 606 -23.02 -27.09 -32.15
C VAL A 606 -22.27 -28.35 -32.57
N ARG A 607 -21.16 -28.22 -33.30
CA ARG A 607 -20.32 -29.37 -33.65
C ARG A 607 -19.80 -30.11 -32.41
N ARG A 608 -19.34 -29.38 -31.39
CA ARG A 608 -18.88 -29.99 -30.13
C ARG A 608 -20.00 -30.72 -29.41
N TYR A 609 -21.21 -30.15 -29.39
CA TYR A 609 -22.38 -30.76 -28.76
C TYR A 609 -22.77 -32.06 -29.46
N LEU A 610 -22.82 -32.08 -30.79
CA LEU A 610 -23.11 -33.27 -31.57
C LEU A 610 -22.05 -34.37 -31.38
N ASN A 611 -20.80 -33.99 -31.09
CA ASN A 611 -19.71 -34.91 -30.74
C ASN A 611 -19.68 -35.32 -29.26
N GLY A 612 -20.62 -34.85 -28.42
CA GLY A 612 -20.67 -35.15 -26.99
C GLY A 612 -19.70 -34.35 -26.10
N ASN A 613 -19.10 -33.28 -26.63
CA ASN A 613 -18.06 -32.47 -25.97
C ASN A 613 -18.54 -31.06 -25.54
N ALA A 614 -19.85 -30.81 -25.59
CA ALA A 614 -20.49 -29.59 -25.10
C ALA A 614 -21.88 -29.92 -24.56
N SER A 615 -22.47 -28.99 -23.80
CA SER A 615 -23.80 -29.10 -23.21
C SER A 615 -24.87 -28.40 -24.04
N ALA A 616 -26.15 -28.73 -23.82
CA ALA A 616 -27.25 -28.07 -24.52
C ALA A 616 -27.39 -26.60 -24.10
N GLU A 617 -27.05 -26.28 -22.86
CA GLU A 617 -27.03 -24.94 -22.27
C GLU A 617 -26.00 -24.04 -22.96
N GLU A 618 -24.81 -24.57 -23.28
CA GLU A 618 -23.78 -23.84 -24.04
C GLU A 618 -24.25 -23.50 -25.47
N VAL A 619 -24.95 -24.44 -26.12
CA VAL A 619 -25.50 -24.21 -27.46
C VAL A 619 -26.63 -23.18 -27.41
N ALA A 620 -27.56 -23.31 -26.46
CA ALA A 620 -28.66 -22.36 -26.27
C ALA A 620 -28.16 -20.94 -25.95
N ALA A 621 -27.14 -20.82 -25.09
CA ALA A 621 -26.51 -19.54 -24.79
C ALA A 621 -25.83 -18.93 -26.02
N SER A 622 -25.09 -19.73 -26.80
CA SER A 622 -24.42 -19.27 -28.02
C SER A 622 -25.40 -18.76 -29.07
N MET A 623 -26.49 -19.51 -29.32
CA MET A 623 -27.54 -19.09 -30.25
C MET A 623 -28.29 -17.84 -29.77
N SER A 624 -28.49 -17.70 -28.46
CA SER A 624 -29.12 -16.51 -27.87
C SER A 624 -28.24 -15.26 -27.99
N VAL A 625 -26.93 -15.40 -27.74
CA VAL A 625 -25.96 -14.31 -27.95
C VAL A 625 -25.84 -13.95 -29.43
N LEU A 626 -25.90 -14.93 -30.35
CA LEU A 626 -25.95 -14.69 -31.79
C LEU A 626 -27.18 -13.88 -32.18
N GLN A 627 -28.36 -14.24 -31.68
CA GLN A 627 -29.59 -13.47 -31.91
C GLN A 627 -29.46 -12.04 -31.41
N SER A 628 -28.90 -11.87 -30.21
CA SER A 628 -28.64 -10.55 -29.65
C SER A 628 -27.70 -9.71 -30.52
N ALA A 629 -26.61 -10.31 -31.02
CA ALA A 629 -25.68 -9.62 -31.91
C ALA A 629 -26.32 -9.24 -33.25
N ALA A 630 -27.10 -10.16 -33.85
CA ALA A 630 -27.83 -9.90 -35.09
C ALA A 630 -28.86 -8.77 -34.92
N TYR A 631 -29.54 -8.74 -33.77
CA TYR A 631 -30.46 -7.66 -33.43
C TYR A 631 -29.75 -6.31 -33.34
N THR A 632 -28.62 -6.22 -32.62
CA THR A 632 -27.82 -5.00 -32.55
C THR A 632 -27.31 -4.53 -33.91
N PHE A 633 -26.93 -5.47 -34.79
CA PHE A 633 -26.55 -5.13 -36.15
C PHE A 633 -27.73 -4.60 -36.99
N ARG A 634 -28.96 -5.08 -36.72
CA ARG A 634 -30.18 -4.58 -37.36
C ARG A 634 -30.64 -3.22 -36.84
N THR A 635 -30.51 -2.95 -35.54
CA THR A 635 -30.87 -1.64 -34.96
C THR A 635 -29.91 -0.55 -35.41
N ALA A 636 -28.63 -0.91 -35.61
CA ALA A 636 -27.60 -0.07 -36.19
C ALA A 636 -27.84 0.35 -37.63
N ASN A 637 -28.40 -0.56 -38.42
CA ASN A 637 -28.66 -0.38 -39.84
C ASN A 637 -30.18 -0.40 -40.09
N PRO A 638 -30.92 0.64 -39.63
CA PRO A 638 -32.36 0.73 -39.83
C PRO A 638 -32.71 0.81 -41.33
N GLY A 639 -33.90 0.30 -41.68
CA GLY A 639 -34.38 0.34 -43.06
C GLY A 639 -35.02 1.68 -43.41
N GLY A 640 -35.47 1.82 -44.67
CA GLY A 640 -36.18 3.02 -45.14
C GLY A 640 -35.29 4.02 -45.87
N ILE A 641 -34.43 3.52 -46.77
CA ILE A 641 -33.62 4.39 -47.62
C ILE A 641 -34.45 4.79 -48.83
N ASP A 642 -35.01 6.00 -48.76
CA ASP A 642 -35.78 6.59 -49.85
C ASP A 642 -34.88 7.02 -51.01
N GLY A 643 -35.41 6.92 -52.24
CA GLY A 643 -34.74 7.43 -53.44
C GLY A 643 -33.82 6.46 -54.16
N VAL A 644 -33.88 5.15 -53.89
CA VAL A 644 -33.20 4.12 -54.69
C VAL A 644 -33.90 3.98 -56.05
N THR A 645 -33.17 4.14 -57.14
CA THR A 645 -33.76 4.01 -58.49
C THR A 645 -33.97 2.53 -58.85
N PRO A 646 -34.89 2.21 -59.78
CA PRO A 646 -35.09 0.82 -60.24
C PRO A 646 -33.81 0.18 -60.81
N GLU A 647 -32.93 0.98 -61.42
CA GLU A 647 -31.65 0.55 -61.96
C GLU A 647 -30.64 0.24 -60.86
N GLU A 648 -30.56 1.11 -59.83
CA GLU A 648 -29.74 0.87 -58.63
C GLU A 648 -30.21 -0.39 -57.89
N LEU A 649 -31.52 -0.57 -57.73
CA LEU A 649 -32.10 -1.75 -57.08
C LEU A 649 -31.76 -3.04 -57.83
N ARG A 650 -31.74 -3.00 -59.16
CA ARG A 650 -31.33 -4.14 -59.98
C ARG A 650 -29.86 -4.50 -59.73
N TRP A 651 -28.97 -3.52 -59.73
CA TRP A 651 -27.55 -3.74 -59.44
C TRP A 651 -27.34 -4.28 -58.02
N ILE A 652 -28.07 -3.74 -57.03
CA ILE A 652 -28.05 -4.20 -55.64
C ILE A 652 -28.46 -5.67 -55.54
N ASN A 653 -29.56 -6.06 -56.18
CA ASN A 653 -30.02 -7.45 -56.16
C ASN A 653 -29.00 -8.39 -56.80
N GLU A 654 -28.41 -8.00 -57.93
CA GLU A 654 -27.35 -8.75 -58.60
C GLU A 654 -26.12 -8.93 -57.68
N TYR A 655 -25.74 -7.87 -56.95
CA TYR A 655 -24.66 -7.92 -55.97
C TYR A 655 -24.97 -8.84 -54.78
N LEU A 656 -26.18 -8.76 -54.21
CA LEU A 656 -26.58 -9.57 -53.06
C LEU A 656 -26.65 -11.07 -53.38
N ASP A 657 -26.95 -11.41 -54.63
CA ASP A 657 -26.96 -12.78 -55.12
C ASP A 657 -25.54 -13.33 -55.32
N ASN A 658 -24.64 -12.52 -55.91
CA ASN A 658 -23.26 -12.93 -56.18
C ASN A 658 -22.25 -11.78 -55.96
N PRO A 659 -21.81 -11.54 -54.71
CA PRO A 659 -20.92 -10.42 -54.41
C PRO A 659 -19.52 -10.69 -54.97
N THR A 660 -19.02 -9.77 -55.79
CA THR A 660 -17.68 -9.86 -56.37
C THR A 660 -16.88 -8.58 -56.13
N GLU A 661 -15.55 -8.71 -56.02
CA GLU A 661 -14.64 -7.58 -55.85
C GLU A 661 -14.77 -6.55 -56.98
N LYS A 662 -15.00 -7.03 -58.21
CA LYS A 662 -15.17 -6.17 -59.40
C LYS A 662 -16.38 -5.24 -59.30
N MET A 663 -17.47 -5.69 -58.66
CA MET A 663 -18.67 -4.89 -58.50
C MET A 663 -18.48 -3.82 -57.42
N MET A 664 -17.83 -4.17 -56.30
CA MET A 664 -17.82 -3.29 -55.13
C MET A 664 -16.64 -2.31 -55.10
N LYS A 665 -15.48 -2.65 -55.67
CA LYS A 665 -14.27 -1.80 -55.67
C LYS A 665 -14.50 -0.39 -56.25
N PRO A 666 -15.21 -0.22 -57.39
CA PRO A 666 -15.52 1.11 -57.93
C PRO A 666 -16.43 1.93 -56.98
N LEU A 667 -17.37 1.25 -56.31
CA LEU A 667 -18.31 1.89 -55.40
C LEU A 667 -17.59 2.38 -54.13
N THR A 668 -16.68 1.58 -53.56
CA THR A 668 -15.87 1.95 -52.41
C THR A 668 -14.93 3.12 -52.70
N ALA A 669 -14.23 3.09 -53.85
CA ALA A 669 -13.33 4.18 -54.25
C ALA A 669 -14.08 5.53 -54.35
N MET A 670 -15.33 5.50 -54.84
CA MET A 670 -16.17 6.70 -54.89
C MET A 670 -16.61 7.18 -53.49
N ILE A 671 -16.94 6.26 -52.58
CA ILE A 671 -17.33 6.58 -51.19
C ILE A 671 -16.14 7.21 -50.44
N ASP A 672 -14.93 6.66 -50.63
CA ASP A 672 -13.69 7.10 -49.98
C ASP A 672 -13.09 8.38 -50.58
N GLY A 673 -13.61 8.83 -51.74
CA GLY A 673 -13.29 10.14 -52.32
C GLY A 673 -12.17 10.13 -53.36
N ASP A 674 -12.22 9.23 -54.34
CA ASP A 674 -11.28 9.16 -55.48
C ASP A 674 -11.38 10.34 -56.49
N GLY A 675 -12.10 11.42 -56.14
CA GLY A 675 -12.22 12.63 -56.97
C GLY A 675 -13.13 12.51 -58.20
N SER A 676 -13.69 11.32 -58.47
CA SER A 676 -14.65 11.08 -59.56
C SER A 676 -16.04 11.65 -59.26
N THR A 677 -16.64 12.38 -60.19
CA THR A 677 -18.01 12.94 -60.05
C THR A 677 -19.11 11.91 -60.31
N SER A 678 -18.85 10.90 -61.16
CA SER A 678 -19.75 9.77 -61.42
C SER A 678 -18.97 8.55 -61.92
N LEU A 679 -19.49 7.34 -61.67
CA LEU A 679 -18.96 6.09 -62.20
C LEU A 679 -20.09 5.18 -62.72
N PRO A 680 -19.85 4.42 -63.81
CA PRO A 680 -20.74 3.35 -64.24
C PRO A 680 -20.58 2.12 -63.35
N LEU A 681 -21.67 1.64 -62.76
CA LEU A 681 -21.76 0.33 -62.11
C LEU A 681 -22.23 -0.70 -63.14
N ILE A 682 -21.40 -1.70 -63.40
CA ILE A 682 -21.68 -2.76 -64.39
C ILE A 682 -22.79 -3.67 -63.84
N ALA A 683 -23.89 -3.80 -64.57
CA ALA A 683 -25.00 -4.71 -64.30
C ALA A 683 -25.36 -5.51 -65.57
N SER A 684 -25.95 -6.69 -65.39
CA SER A 684 -26.38 -7.62 -66.45
C SER A 684 -27.39 -7.06 -67.47
N GLY A 685 -27.93 -5.84 -67.25
CA GLY A 685 -28.90 -5.18 -68.11
C GLY A 685 -28.59 -3.70 -68.44
N GLY A 686 -27.32 -3.30 -68.40
CA GLY A 686 -26.83 -1.95 -68.72
C GLY A 686 -26.20 -1.23 -67.52
N ASP A 687 -25.19 -0.41 -67.79
CA ASP A 687 -24.42 0.31 -66.77
C ASP A 687 -25.28 1.36 -66.05
N VAL A 688 -25.22 1.36 -64.72
CA VAL A 688 -25.93 2.32 -63.86
C VAL A 688 -24.98 3.45 -63.51
N MET A 689 -25.28 4.67 -63.96
CA MET A 689 -24.46 5.84 -63.64
C MET A 689 -24.79 6.33 -62.23
N VAL A 690 -23.81 6.29 -61.34
CA VAL A 690 -23.98 6.65 -59.92
C VAL A 690 -23.03 7.80 -59.56
N ASP A 691 -23.53 8.76 -58.79
CA ASP A 691 -22.75 9.86 -58.20
C ASP A 691 -22.39 9.53 -56.74
N THR A 692 -21.58 10.38 -56.09
CA THR A 692 -21.14 10.14 -54.70
C THR A 692 -22.31 9.98 -53.70
N VAL A 693 -23.45 10.64 -53.95
CA VAL A 693 -24.66 10.54 -53.12
C VAL A 693 -25.36 9.20 -53.35
N GLY A 694 -25.55 8.81 -54.61
CA GLY A 694 -26.09 7.50 -54.97
C GLY A 694 -25.20 6.35 -54.47
N ALA A 695 -23.88 6.52 -54.49
CA ALA A 695 -22.95 5.51 -53.99
C ALA A 695 -23.12 5.25 -52.49
N ARG A 696 -23.24 6.31 -51.69
CA ARG A 696 -23.54 6.21 -50.25
C ARG A 696 -24.93 5.62 -49.99
N ARG A 697 -25.92 5.98 -50.82
CA ARG A 697 -27.28 5.42 -50.75
C ARG A 697 -27.29 3.92 -50.98
N ILE A 698 -26.60 3.46 -52.03
CA ILE A 698 -26.44 2.02 -52.34
C ILE A 698 -25.70 1.31 -51.21
N GLY A 699 -24.61 1.88 -50.70
CA GLY A 699 -23.86 1.32 -49.56
C GLY A 699 -24.72 1.16 -48.31
N ALA A 700 -25.49 2.19 -47.95
CA ALA A 700 -26.42 2.13 -46.82
C ALA A 700 -27.52 1.06 -47.03
N PHE A 701 -28.01 0.92 -48.27
CA PHE A 701 -29.03 -0.09 -48.60
C PHE A 701 -28.48 -1.50 -48.49
N LEU A 702 -27.26 -1.74 -48.95
CA LEU A 702 -26.57 -3.02 -48.79
C LEU A 702 -26.39 -3.38 -47.33
N SER A 703 -25.90 -2.46 -46.49
CA SER A 703 -25.75 -2.69 -45.05
C SER A 703 -27.09 -3.02 -44.38
N ASN A 704 -28.17 -2.32 -44.77
CA ASN A 704 -29.50 -2.60 -44.27
C ASN A 704 -30.02 -4.00 -44.67
N GLU A 705 -29.90 -4.35 -45.96
CA GLU A 705 -30.37 -5.66 -46.46
C GLU A 705 -29.56 -6.81 -45.85
N HIS A 706 -28.24 -6.67 -45.70
CA HIS A 706 -27.44 -7.65 -44.97
C HIS A 706 -27.91 -7.81 -43.52
N ALA A 707 -28.13 -6.70 -42.81
CA ALA A 707 -28.59 -6.76 -41.42
C ALA A 707 -29.96 -7.41 -41.27
N LYS A 708 -30.87 -7.14 -42.22
CA LYS A 708 -32.19 -7.77 -42.29
C LYS A 708 -32.10 -9.27 -42.55
N ARG A 709 -31.39 -9.70 -43.60
CA ARG A 709 -31.23 -11.11 -43.96
C ARG A 709 -30.58 -11.93 -42.83
N ILE A 710 -29.57 -11.37 -42.18
CA ILE A 710 -28.89 -11.99 -41.03
C ILE A 710 -29.85 -12.15 -39.86
N LEU A 711 -30.61 -11.11 -39.50
CA LEU A 711 -31.57 -11.20 -38.40
C LEU A 711 -32.69 -12.20 -38.70
N ASP A 712 -33.27 -12.16 -39.90
CA ASP A 712 -34.35 -13.06 -40.31
C ASP A 712 -33.90 -14.53 -40.22
N LYS A 713 -32.70 -14.84 -40.77
CA LYS A 713 -32.12 -16.19 -40.68
C LYS A 713 -31.75 -16.61 -39.27
N THR A 714 -31.30 -15.65 -38.44
CA THR A 714 -30.98 -15.93 -37.04
C THR A 714 -32.25 -16.22 -36.24
N ASN A 715 -33.34 -15.50 -36.49
CA ASN A 715 -34.63 -15.77 -35.87
C ASN A 715 -35.17 -17.14 -36.28
N GLU A 716 -35.09 -17.48 -37.57
CA GLU A 716 -35.47 -18.81 -38.08
C GLU A 716 -34.66 -19.93 -37.42
N LEU A 717 -33.34 -19.74 -37.27
CA LEU A 717 -32.44 -20.68 -36.59
C LEU A 717 -32.80 -20.84 -35.10
N VAL A 718 -33.13 -19.74 -34.42
CA VAL A 718 -33.49 -19.75 -32.99
C VAL A 718 -34.84 -20.44 -32.76
N GLU A 719 -35.78 -20.30 -33.70
CA GLU A 719 -37.06 -21.00 -33.66
C GLU A 719 -36.93 -22.48 -34.00
N THR A 720 -35.98 -22.82 -34.86
CA THR A 720 -35.73 -24.20 -35.33
C THR A 720 -34.26 -24.61 -35.12
N PRO A 721 -33.75 -24.71 -33.88
CA PRO A 721 -32.34 -24.95 -33.60
C PRO A 721 -31.82 -26.30 -34.12
N TRP A 722 -32.71 -27.26 -34.42
CA TRP A 722 -32.36 -28.53 -35.06
C TRP A 722 -32.06 -28.39 -36.56
N ASN A 723 -32.47 -27.30 -37.21
CA ASN A 723 -32.23 -27.07 -38.64
C ASN A 723 -30.83 -26.47 -38.85
N LEU A 724 -29.81 -27.33 -38.84
CA LEU A 724 -28.42 -26.93 -38.97
C LEU A 724 -28.05 -26.33 -40.33
N GLN A 725 -28.90 -26.53 -41.35
CA GLN A 725 -28.74 -25.89 -42.65
C GLN A 725 -28.87 -24.36 -42.55
N LEU A 726 -29.72 -23.85 -41.64
CA LEU A 726 -29.87 -22.42 -41.41
C LEU A 726 -28.60 -21.78 -40.86
N LEU A 727 -27.82 -22.49 -40.07
CA LEU A 727 -26.54 -21.98 -39.57
C LEU A 727 -25.51 -21.81 -40.70
N ARG A 728 -25.56 -22.69 -41.71
CA ARG A 728 -24.74 -22.56 -42.93
C ARG A 728 -25.20 -21.40 -43.80
N GLU A 729 -26.50 -21.25 -43.99
CA GLU A 729 -27.09 -20.12 -44.72
C GLU A 729 -26.76 -18.78 -44.04
N LEU A 730 -26.96 -18.70 -42.73
CA LEU A 730 -26.61 -17.54 -41.91
C LEU A 730 -25.13 -17.21 -42.03
N ARG A 731 -24.26 -18.22 -41.99
CA ARG A 731 -22.83 -18.04 -42.19
C ARG A 731 -22.51 -17.51 -43.58
N ASN A 732 -23.16 -18.00 -44.63
CA ASN A 732 -22.97 -17.50 -45.98
C ASN A 732 -23.37 -16.03 -46.07
N GLU A 733 -24.53 -15.65 -45.55
CA GLU A 733 -24.99 -14.25 -45.52
C GLU A 733 -24.07 -13.36 -44.67
N GLY A 734 -23.59 -13.85 -43.52
CA GLY A 734 -22.61 -13.15 -42.69
C GLY A 734 -21.26 -12.98 -43.37
N VAL A 735 -20.83 -13.93 -44.20
CA VAL A 735 -19.63 -13.78 -45.03
C VAL A 735 -19.87 -12.72 -46.10
N LYS A 736 -20.99 -12.76 -46.83
CA LYS A 736 -21.36 -11.73 -47.81
C LYS A 736 -21.30 -10.32 -47.19
N ALA A 737 -21.87 -10.14 -46.00
CA ALA A 737 -21.83 -8.87 -45.28
C ALA A 737 -20.40 -8.44 -44.92
N GLN A 738 -19.55 -9.35 -44.44
CA GLN A 738 -18.13 -9.06 -44.14
C GLN A 738 -17.34 -8.62 -45.37
N LEU A 739 -17.74 -9.06 -46.56
CA LEU A 739 -17.09 -8.71 -47.81
C LEU A 739 -17.50 -7.34 -48.31
N THR A 740 -18.77 -6.99 -48.07
CA THR A 740 -19.29 -5.64 -48.27
C THR A 740 -18.61 -4.62 -47.33
N ASP A 741 -18.18 -5.05 -46.14
CA ASP A 741 -17.60 -4.17 -45.11
C ASP A 741 -16.06 -4.07 -45.12
N SER A 742 -15.34 -5.20 -45.19
CA SER A 742 -13.88 -5.24 -44.97
C SER A 742 -13.01 -4.90 -46.17
N PHE A 743 -13.55 -5.04 -47.39
CA PHE A 743 -12.78 -4.92 -48.63
C PHE A 743 -11.44 -5.68 -48.65
N ASP A 744 -11.32 -6.82 -47.96
CA ASP A 744 -10.17 -7.72 -48.09
C ASP A 744 -10.40 -8.75 -49.21
N PRO A 745 -9.70 -8.66 -50.36
CA PRO A 745 -9.85 -9.60 -51.49
C PRO A 745 -9.41 -11.04 -51.16
N ASN A 746 -8.79 -11.28 -49.99
CA ASN A 746 -8.40 -12.61 -49.52
C ASN A 746 -9.28 -13.14 -48.38
N LEU A 747 -10.38 -12.46 -48.02
CA LEU A 747 -11.22 -12.88 -46.90
C LEU A 747 -11.77 -14.31 -47.10
N TRP A 748 -12.23 -14.66 -48.31
CA TRP A 748 -12.67 -16.04 -48.64
C TRP A 748 -11.56 -17.11 -48.52
N LYS A 749 -10.29 -16.73 -48.66
CA LYS A 749 -9.15 -17.65 -48.50
C LYS A 749 -8.73 -17.81 -47.03
N ARG A 750 -9.11 -16.85 -46.18
CA ARG A 750 -8.78 -16.81 -44.75
C ARG A 750 -9.90 -17.33 -43.86
N LEU A 751 -11.14 -17.24 -44.32
CA LEU A 751 -12.30 -17.77 -43.63
C LEU A 751 -12.28 -19.30 -43.72
N PRO A 752 -12.23 -20.04 -42.60
CA PRO A 752 -12.28 -21.50 -42.62
C PRO A 752 -13.59 -21.97 -43.30
N PRO A 753 -13.68 -23.17 -43.91
CA PRO A 753 -14.98 -23.71 -44.30
C PRO A 753 -15.89 -23.91 -43.07
N SER A 754 -17.21 -24.04 -43.26
CA SER A 754 -18.10 -24.43 -42.15
C SER A 754 -17.57 -25.73 -41.57
N ARG A 755 -17.50 -25.81 -40.25
CA ARG A 755 -16.95 -26.98 -39.57
C ARG A 755 -18.00 -28.09 -39.46
N LEU A 756 -19.25 -27.81 -39.84
CA LEU A 756 -20.35 -28.76 -39.97
C LEU A 756 -20.34 -29.37 -41.39
N GLY A 757 -20.11 -30.68 -41.46
CA GLY A 757 -20.15 -31.42 -42.72
C GLY A 757 -21.58 -31.62 -43.25
N PRO A 758 -21.78 -31.82 -44.56
CA PRO A 758 -23.11 -31.98 -45.17
C PRO A 758 -23.88 -33.20 -44.65
N SER A 759 -23.21 -34.23 -44.13
CA SER A 759 -23.83 -35.42 -43.55
C SER A 759 -24.45 -35.22 -42.17
N VAL A 760 -23.98 -34.22 -41.42
CA VAL A 760 -24.49 -33.91 -40.07
C VAL A 760 -25.81 -33.11 -40.14
N MET A 761 -26.04 -32.43 -41.26
CA MET A 761 -27.18 -31.52 -41.45
C MET A 761 -28.49 -32.25 -41.80
N THR A 762 -28.41 -33.48 -42.32
CA THR A 762 -29.57 -34.27 -42.76
C THR A 762 -29.84 -35.50 -41.86
N ASP A 763 -29.04 -35.69 -40.81
CA ASP A 763 -29.14 -36.83 -39.91
C ASP A 763 -30.28 -36.66 -38.88
N PRO A 764 -31.30 -37.55 -38.88
CA PRO A 764 -32.40 -37.50 -37.90
C PRO A 764 -31.92 -37.63 -36.44
N ALA A 765 -30.80 -38.31 -36.18
CA ALA A 765 -30.26 -38.45 -34.82
C ALA A 765 -29.66 -37.13 -34.30
N SER A 766 -29.08 -36.33 -35.19
CA SER A 766 -28.59 -34.98 -34.87
C SER A 766 -29.73 -34.03 -34.54
N ALA A 767 -30.85 -34.10 -35.28
CA ALA A 767 -32.06 -33.33 -34.98
C ALA A 767 -32.67 -33.71 -33.62
N ALA A 768 -32.74 -35.00 -33.29
CA ALA A 768 -33.24 -35.48 -31.99
C ALA A 768 -32.41 -34.97 -30.80
N ARG A 769 -31.08 -34.88 -30.95
CA ARG A 769 -30.18 -34.32 -29.92
C ARG A 769 -30.43 -32.82 -29.68
N MET A 770 -30.86 -32.09 -30.69
CA MET A 770 -31.11 -30.63 -30.60
C MET A 770 -32.45 -30.28 -29.91
N ALA A 771 -33.35 -31.23 -29.67
CA ALA A 771 -34.61 -30.99 -28.96
C ALA A 771 -34.43 -30.49 -27.51
N ALA A 772 -33.30 -30.81 -26.87
CA ALA A 772 -32.95 -30.25 -25.56
C ALA A 772 -32.61 -28.76 -25.63
N VAL A 773 -31.99 -28.32 -26.72
CA VAL A 773 -31.61 -26.91 -26.95
C VAL A 773 -32.85 -26.05 -27.12
N GLU A 774 -33.84 -26.51 -27.90
CA GLU A 774 -35.11 -25.80 -28.08
C GLU A 774 -35.80 -25.50 -26.75
N ARG A 775 -35.84 -26.48 -25.83
CA ARG A 775 -36.46 -26.31 -24.51
C ARG A 775 -35.73 -25.34 -23.58
N LEU A 776 -34.44 -25.11 -23.80
CA LEU A 776 -33.65 -24.16 -23.00
C LEU A 776 -33.70 -22.73 -23.58
N MET A 777 -34.08 -22.61 -24.86
CA MET A 777 -34.21 -21.32 -25.54
C MET A 777 -35.61 -20.70 -25.36
N ARG A 778 -36.63 -21.54 -25.14
CA ARG A 778 -38.00 -21.14 -24.75
C ARG A 778 -38.09 -21.01 -23.24
#